data_AF-A0A9D5PF64-F1
#
_entry.id   AF-A0A9D5PF64-F1
#
_cell.length_a   1.000
_cell.length_b   1.000
_cell.length_c   1.000
_cell.angle_alpha   90.00
_cell.angle_beta   90.00
_cell.angle_gamma   90.00
#
_symmetry.space_group_name_H-M   'P 1'
#
loop_
_entity.id
_entity.type
_entity.pdbx_description
1 polymer ?
#
loop_
_entity_poly.entity_id
_entity_poly.type
_entity_poly.pdbx_seq_one_letter_code
_entity_poly.pdbx_strand_id
1 'polypeptide(L)'
;MKNPMILGRKATCLLALCATLGNAAWADTDAADYFDGKAWGWASCSDESGTAYQLDGGMRAAQPSTIVLTSNGGDNASAIKAAIAQYDIIVLDGSAGQFTIASQMAISNAVNKTIVGRNNAVLATQFYLTDSDIAYLKSQGLEGLSSTDQYTGMLPDGTTLTCDRRAFFTKKAMMELQYQKTGAYTLPNNAGIFMFDATCQNVIVRNLTLQGPGAVDIDGADLLYDAYATHLWVDHCTFIDSQDGALDTRGGWNTYTWNHFYYTSRSYSHAYTCGLGWVSNHSDVLHVTWGYNIWGKGCQRRLPQADDAWLHLVNNYHNCAGNSVGMTLNTYVTALVEGNYAASGVNSPLTGSGERRYIYARNNSFSYTSTSTSVAVPYAYATPISCANVPTVLTAAHGAGATLDDMFMPLGYNTLDDATFGFYATSYDVLLGNDIFLPVRNYVGARYTLTSSDPSVVEVGASGALKAVGVGSAKLTATVSDELYGNFVAEVTVNVTQPSAFQTVMKWDFSTFSSATKSNLSADAALWTSDGSSYTNASALNGVELTANGAAIAEAEGLTFTSAASKLQIYSGGRIRLNKEGSIIALPELQRDDKVLVTWKSANSSAQRGFTTHNLSVASMLTDGNQKTGEAWVVADGAVSLAVSGGGIYVVSIEVQRQSGASGIGCIEVVSDGSSAADYTLDGRQLKSGSATRGLRVRGGRVVLVK
;
A
#
# COMPACT_ATOMS: atom_id res chain seq x y z
N MET A 1 65.72 -1.55 44.28
CA MET A 1 65.88 -2.62 43.27
C MET A 1 64.68 -3.56 43.38
N LYS A 2 64.01 -3.86 42.25
CA LYS A 2 63.02 -4.94 42.00
C LYS A 2 61.90 -5.22 43.04
N ASN A 3 60.65 -4.91 42.63
CA ASN A 3 59.35 -5.66 42.70
C ASN A 3 59.07 -6.75 43.77
N PRO A 4 57.78 -7.14 44.02
CA PRO A 4 56.49 -6.53 43.67
C PRO A 4 55.39 -6.59 44.77
N MET A 5 54.18 -6.12 44.40
CA MET A 5 52.84 -6.54 44.88
C MET A 5 52.30 -6.00 46.23
N ILE A 6 51.27 -5.12 46.19
CA ILE A 6 49.86 -5.40 46.56
C ILE A 6 48.99 -4.12 46.53
N LEU A 7 47.83 -4.29 45.88
CA LEU A 7 46.53 -3.57 45.85
C LEU A 7 46.38 -2.11 46.32
N GLY A 8 45.72 -1.32 45.46
CA GLY A 8 44.88 -0.18 45.89
C GLY A 8 44.45 0.84 44.82
N ARG A 9 43.46 0.49 43.98
CA ARG A 9 42.46 1.35 43.29
C ARG A 9 42.90 2.67 42.58
N LYS A 10 42.70 2.75 41.25
CA LYS A 10 41.68 3.60 40.53
C LYS A 10 41.93 3.64 39.01
N ALA A 11 40.80 3.68 38.26
CA ALA A 11 40.62 3.86 36.79
C ALA A 11 41.23 2.74 35.91
N THR A 12 40.56 2.18 34.89
CA THR A 12 39.84 2.83 33.78
C THR A 12 38.83 1.86 33.16
N CYS A 13 37.83 2.41 32.45
CA CYS A 13 36.76 1.76 31.70
C CYS A 13 37.18 0.53 30.87
N LEU A 14 36.36 -0.54 30.95
CA LEU A 14 36.34 -1.64 29.99
C LEU A 14 34.89 -2.02 29.68
N LEU A 15 34.45 -1.70 28.46
CA LEU A 15 33.38 -2.39 27.76
C LEU A 15 33.90 -3.80 27.40
N ALA A 16 33.19 -4.86 27.80
CA ALA A 16 32.80 -5.98 26.92
C ALA A 16 32.15 -7.16 27.68
N LEU A 17 31.06 -7.65 27.08
CA LEU A 17 30.52 -9.02 27.05
C LEU A 17 29.67 -9.59 28.21
N CYS A 18 28.36 -9.73 27.93
CA CYS A 18 27.56 -10.96 28.10
C CYS A 18 26.22 -10.75 27.33
N ALA A 19 26.07 -11.24 26.09
CA ALA A 19 25.46 -12.52 25.71
C ALA A 19 23.94 -12.66 25.95
N THR A 20 23.20 -12.57 24.82
CA THR A 20 22.10 -13.44 24.35
C THR A 20 20.70 -13.46 24.99
N LEU A 21 19.71 -13.31 24.08
CA LEU A 21 18.30 -13.73 24.07
C LEU A 21 17.27 -12.86 24.81
N GLY A 22 16.32 -12.30 24.05
CA GLY A 22 15.00 -11.93 24.58
C GLY A 22 14.30 -10.77 23.87
N ASN A 23 13.35 -11.13 22.99
CA ASN A 23 12.16 -10.38 22.59
C ASN A 23 12.27 -9.36 21.43
N ALA A 24 11.94 -9.90 20.26
CA ALA A 24 11.19 -9.24 19.21
C ALA A 24 9.91 -8.58 19.77
N ALA A 25 9.70 -7.31 19.43
CA ALA A 25 8.42 -6.62 19.48
C ALA A 25 8.35 -5.71 18.24
N TRP A 26 7.91 -6.31 17.13
CA TRP A 26 6.98 -5.77 16.14
C TRP A 26 6.91 -4.23 16.10
N ALA A 27 7.75 -3.64 15.25
CA ALA A 27 7.60 -2.25 14.84
C ALA A 27 6.39 -2.14 13.90
N ASP A 28 5.48 -1.24 14.25
CA ASP A 28 4.40 -0.73 13.41
C ASP A 28 4.92 -0.43 11.99
N THR A 29 4.23 -0.97 11.01
CA THR A 29 4.46 -0.72 9.58
C THR A 29 3.34 0.18 9.09
N ASP A 30 3.46 1.48 9.38
CA ASP A 30 2.58 2.48 8.82
C ASP A 30 2.94 2.69 7.35
N ALA A 31 2.00 2.38 6.47
CA ALA A 31 2.09 2.65 5.03
C ALA A 31 2.27 4.16 4.71
N ALA A 32 2.11 5.05 5.70
CA ALA A 32 2.32 6.48 5.60
C ALA A 32 3.76 6.89 5.24
N ASP A 33 4.78 6.08 5.61
CA ASP A 33 6.18 6.40 5.29
C ASP A 33 6.50 6.29 3.78
N TYR A 34 5.70 5.57 3.00
CA TYR A 34 5.90 5.43 1.55
C TYR A 34 5.26 6.57 0.73
N PHE A 35 4.42 7.39 1.37
CA PHE A 35 3.70 8.51 0.75
C PHE A 35 4.39 9.87 0.95
N ASP A 36 5.58 9.94 1.58
CA ASP A 36 6.32 11.19 1.90
C ASP A 36 6.80 11.99 0.66
N GLY A 37 6.38 11.64 -0.56
CA GLY A 37 6.69 12.40 -1.77
C GLY A 37 8.18 12.45 -2.13
N LYS A 38 9.04 11.73 -1.42
CA LYS A 38 10.49 11.67 -1.62
C LYS A 38 10.87 10.48 -2.48
N ALA A 39 11.81 10.73 -3.37
CA ALA A 39 12.43 9.67 -4.15
C ALA A 39 13.23 8.74 -3.25
N TRP A 40 13.24 7.46 -3.61
CA TRP A 40 14.07 6.42 -3.02
C TRP A 40 14.55 5.50 -4.14
N GLY A 41 15.34 4.48 -3.80
CA GLY A 41 15.86 3.55 -4.79
C GLY A 41 17.12 4.05 -5.49
N TRP A 42 17.50 3.38 -6.58
CA TRP A 42 18.72 3.66 -7.34
C TRP A 42 18.81 5.09 -7.86
N ALA A 43 17.69 5.77 -8.15
CA ALA A 43 17.74 7.19 -8.54
C ALA A 43 18.21 8.14 -7.44
N SER A 44 18.12 7.71 -6.19
CA SER A 44 18.62 8.44 -5.01
C SER A 44 20.06 8.10 -4.64
N CYS A 45 20.80 7.38 -5.50
CA CYS A 45 22.21 7.04 -5.29
C CYS A 45 23.09 7.66 -6.37
N SER A 46 24.25 8.20 -6.00
CA SER A 46 25.26 8.70 -6.97
C SER A 46 26.27 7.63 -7.39
N ASP A 47 26.34 6.52 -6.65
CA ASP A 47 27.25 5.40 -6.90
C ASP A 47 26.75 4.11 -6.25
N GLU A 48 27.45 3.00 -6.52
CA GLU A 48 27.12 1.65 -6.04
C GLU A 48 27.31 1.47 -4.53
N SER A 49 28.00 2.40 -3.86
CA SER A 49 28.16 2.37 -2.39
C SER A 49 26.92 2.89 -1.66
N GLY A 50 25.98 3.51 -2.39
CA GLY A 50 24.75 4.07 -1.83
C GLY A 50 24.91 5.52 -1.37
N THR A 51 25.97 6.21 -1.80
CA THR A 51 26.11 7.65 -1.57
C THR A 51 24.86 8.36 -2.05
N ALA A 52 24.24 9.17 -1.17
CA ALA A 52 22.96 9.81 -1.48
C ALA A 52 23.09 10.82 -2.63
N TYR A 53 22.17 10.74 -3.58
CA TYR A 53 21.93 11.72 -4.63
C TYR A 53 20.66 12.50 -4.33
N GLN A 54 20.71 13.82 -4.45
CA GLN A 54 19.55 14.68 -4.30
C GLN A 54 18.69 14.66 -5.57
N LEU A 55 17.69 13.77 -5.57
CA LEU A 55 16.69 13.68 -6.63
C LEU A 55 15.49 14.58 -6.30
N ASP A 56 15.65 15.87 -6.54
CA ASP A 56 14.69 16.93 -6.25
C ASP A 56 14.05 17.54 -7.51
N GLY A 57 14.48 17.10 -8.71
CA GLY A 57 13.92 17.53 -9.98
C GLY A 57 13.92 19.05 -10.13
N GLY A 58 12.77 19.61 -10.47
CA GLY A 58 12.57 21.06 -10.62
C GLY A 58 12.76 21.86 -9.32
N MET A 59 12.69 21.22 -8.15
CA MET A 59 12.86 21.89 -6.85
C MET A 59 14.32 22.17 -6.50
N ARG A 60 15.28 21.76 -7.34
CA ARG A 60 16.71 21.99 -7.10
C ARG A 60 17.09 23.47 -7.05
N ALA A 61 16.38 24.30 -7.81
CA ALA A 61 16.60 25.73 -7.80
C ALA A 61 16.06 26.34 -6.50
N ALA A 62 16.80 27.30 -5.93
CA ALA A 62 16.36 28.01 -4.72
C ALA A 62 15.00 28.74 -4.90
N GLN A 63 14.66 29.08 -6.13
CA GLN A 63 13.37 29.66 -6.54
C GLN A 63 12.94 29.00 -7.86
N PRO A 64 12.22 27.87 -7.81
CA PRO A 64 11.90 27.09 -9.01
C PRO A 64 10.87 27.80 -9.87
N SER A 65 11.17 27.90 -11.16
CA SER A 65 10.24 28.44 -12.15
C SER A 65 9.16 27.41 -12.48
N THR A 66 7.89 27.83 -12.45
CA THR A 66 6.74 26.94 -12.69
C THR A 66 5.90 27.43 -13.85
N ILE A 67 5.41 26.50 -14.68
CA ILE A 67 4.38 26.75 -15.69
C ILE A 67 3.25 25.74 -15.56
N VAL A 68 2.02 26.21 -15.80
CA VAL A 68 0.83 25.36 -15.93
C VAL A 68 0.39 25.39 -17.38
N LEU A 69 0.26 24.21 -18.00
CA LEU A 69 -0.26 24.04 -19.34
C LEU A 69 -1.62 23.36 -19.29
N THR A 70 -2.52 23.76 -20.18
CA THR A 70 -3.77 23.07 -20.51
C THR A 70 -3.75 22.69 -21.99
N SER A 71 -4.51 21.65 -22.37
CA SER A 71 -4.60 21.25 -23.78
C SER A 71 -5.06 22.40 -24.69
N ASN A 72 -4.42 22.53 -25.85
CA ASN A 72 -4.82 23.47 -26.90
C ASN A 72 -5.85 22.88 -27.90
N GLY A 73 -6.31 21.64 -27.69
CA GLY A 73 -7.22 20.92 -28.59
C GLY A 73 -6.58 20.38 -29.87
N GLY A 74 -5.28 20.62 -30.09
CA GLY A 74 -4.48 20.11 -31.21
C GLY A 74 -3.24 19.36 -30.71
N ASP A 75 -2.17 19.35 -31.51
CA ASP A 75 -0.89 18.78 -31.07
C ASP A 75 -0.22 19.69 -30.01
N ASN A 76 0.12 19.12 -28.86
CA ASN A 76 0.69 19.82 -27.71
C ASN A 76 2.21 19.58 -27.58
N ALA A 77 2.79 18.72 -28.42
CA ALA A 77 4.19 18.29 -28.29
C ALA A 77 5.18 19.46 -28.21
N SER A 78 5.07 20.41 -29.14
CA SER A 78 5.97 21.59 -29.18
C SER A 78 5.85 22.47 -27.95
N ALA A 79 4.64 22.67 -27.42
CA ALA A 79 4.40 23.50 -26.24
C ALA A 79 4.97 22.86 -24.97
N ILE A 80 4.77 21.55 -24.80
CA ILE A 80 5.31 20.79 -23.66
C ILE A 80 6.83 20.76 -23.72
N LYS A 81 7.43 20.50 -24.90
CA LYS A 81 8.89 20.54 -25.09
C LYS A 81 9.48 21.91 -24.76
N ALA A 82 8.84 22.99 -25.21
CA ALA A 82 9.28 24.35 -24.90
C ALA A 82 9.21 24.62 -23.38
N ALA A 83 8.16 24.16 -22.71
CA ALA A 83 8.03 24.29 -21.27
C ALA A 83 9.14 23.53 -20.52
N ILE A 84 9.43 22.28 -20.89
CA ILE A 84 10.50 21.48 -20.27
C ILE A 84 11.88 22.14 -20.45
N ALA A 85 12.11 22.79 -21.58
CA ALA A 85 13.37 23.50 -21.84
C ALA A 85 13.54 24.79 -21.03
N GLN A 86 12.43 25.43 -20.62
CA GLN A 86 12.46 26.78 -20.04
C GLN A 86 12.16 26.80 -18.53
N TYR A 87 11.33 25.90 -18.03
CA TYR A 87 10.83 25.92 -16.66
C TYR A 87 11.36 24.74 -15.86
N ASP A 88 11.41 24.89 -14.55
CA ASP A 88 11.86 23.83 -13.64
C ASP A 88 10.72 22.86 -13.32
N ILE A 89 9.51 23.39 -13.13
CA ILE A 89 8.30 22.63 -12.83
C ILE A 89 7.26 22.87 -13.93
N ILE A 90 6.81 21.77 -14.53
CA ILE A 90 5.86 21.74 -15.63
C ILE A 90 4.62 21.01 -15.15
N VAL A 91 3.56 21.76 -14.87
CA VAL A 91 2.25 21.21 -14.47
C VAL A 91 1.38 21.05 -15.70
N LEU A 92 0.98 19.81 -15.99
CA LEU A 92 0.03 19.49 -17.05
C LEU A 92 -1.35 19.36 -16.42
N ASP A 93 -2.28 20.22 -16.80
CA ASP A 93 -3.63 20.29 -16.25
C ASP A 93 -4.66 19.72 -17.23
N GLY A 94 -5.29 18.61 -16.84
CA GLY A 94 -6.29 17.90 -17.64
C GLY A 94 -7.67 18.57 -17.73
N SER A 95 -7.89 19.70 -17.06
CA SER A 95 -9.21 20.38 -17.02
C SER A 95 -9.74 20.82 -18.38
N ALA A 96 -8.86 21.04 -19.37
CA ALA A 96 -9.23 21.36 -20.75
C ALA A 96 -9.30 20.13 -21.69
N GLY A 97 -9.29 18.92 -21.12
CA GLY A 97 -9.23 17.66 -21.85
C GLY A 97 -7.81 17.17 -22.10
N GLN A 98 -7.69 16.08 -22.87
CA GLN A 98 -6.42 15.41 -23.13
C GLN A 98 -5.44 16.27 -23.95
N PHE A 99 -4.15 16.16 -23.64
CA PHE A 99 -3.06 16.65 -24.46
C PHE A 99 -2.82 15.66 -25.60
N THR A 100 -3.12 16.06 -26.83
CA THR A 100 -2.82 15.21 -27.99
C THR A 100 -1.35 15.38 -28.37
N ILE A 101 -0.64 14.26 -28.62
CA ILE A 101 0.76 14.20 -29.00
C ILE A 101 0.86 13.52 -30.37
N ALA A 102 1.22 14.29 -31.40
CA ALA A 102 1.26 13.77 -32.78
C ALA A 102 2.39 12.74 -33.01
N SER A 103 3.48 12.89 -32.27
CA SER A 103 4.72 12.13 -32.43
C SER A 103 5.49 12.14 -31.12
N GLN A 104 6.23 11.06 -30.83
CA GLN A 104 7.05 10.96 -29.61
C GLN A 104 7.96 12.18 -29.42
N MET A 105 7.94 12.76 -28.21
CA MET A 105 8.73 13.93 -27.87
C MET A 105 10.14 13.53 -27.46
N ALA A 106 11.11 13.74 -28.34
CA ALA A 106 12.53 13.70 -27.97
C ALA A 106 12.86 14.89 -27.06
N ILE A 107 13.15 14.60 -25.79
CA ILE A 107 13.55 15.53 -24.73
C ILE A 107 15.07 15.44 -24.57
N SER A 108 15.71 16.60 -24.65
CA SER A 108 17.15 16.76 -24.53
C SER A 108 17.46 17.92 -23.57
N ASN A 109 18.58 17.85 -22.89
CA ASN A 109 19.09 18.83 -21.92
C ASN A 109 18.10 19.16 -20.79
N ALA A 110 17.19 18.24 -20.48
CA ALA A 110 16.30 18.37 -19.34
C ALA A 110 17.07 18.02 -18.07
N VAL A 111 17.57 19.05 -17.38
CA VAL A 111 18.29 18.91 -16.12
C VAL A 111 17.50 19.59 -15.01
N ASN A 112 17.30 18.90 -13.88
CA ASN A 112 16.55 19.38 -12.73
C ASN A 112 15.13 19.79 -13.15
N LYS A 113 14.31 18.80 -13.53
CA LYS A 113 12.97 19.04 -14.07
C LYS A 113 11.93 18.20 -13.35
N THR A 114 10.77 18.79 -13.08
CA THR A 114 9.59 18.07 -12.58
C THR A 114 8.45 18.26 -13.56
N ILE A 115 7.98 17.18 -14.15
CA ILE A 115 6.81 17.14 -15.03
C ILE A 115 5.71 16.42 -14.26
N VAL A 116 4.60 17.10 -14.00
CA VAL A 116 3.57 16.58 -13.10
C VAL A 116 2.16 16.82 -13.63
N GLY A 117 1.29 15.83 -13.50
CA GLY A 117 -0.12 15.93 -13.88
C GLY A 117 -1.04 16.33 -12.74
N ARG A 118 -2.07 17.10 -13.07
CA ARG A 118 -3.20 17.43 -12.17
C ARG A 118 -4.53 17.33 -12.91
N ASN A 119 -5.65 17.28 -12.17
CA ASN A 119 -6.99 17.17 -12.75
C ASN A 119 -7.09 16.06 -13.83
N ASN A 120 -6.57 14.87 -13.54
CA ASN A 120 -6.56 13.72 -14.46
C ASN A 120 -5.89 14.03 -15.82
N ALA A 121 -4.70 14.64 -15.80
CA ALA A 121 -3.98 14.96 -17.03
C ALA A 121 -3.63 13.70 -17.85
N VAL A 122 -4.15 13.65 -19.08
CA VAL A 122 -3.91 12.60 -20.06
C VAL A 122 -3.07 13.15 -21.21
N LEU A 123 -1.94 12.51 -21.50
CA LEU A 123 -1.17 12.70 -22.73
C LEU A 123 -1.47 11.51 -23.64
N ALA A 124 -2.18 11.76 -24.73
CA ALA A 124 -2.66 10.74 -25.65
C ALA A 124 -1.99 10.88 -27.01
N THR A 125 -1.58 9.77 -27.62
CA THR A 125 -1.08 9.78 -29.00
C THR A 125 -2.18 10.18 -29.97
N GLN A 126 -1.84 10.97 -30.99
CA GLN A 126 -2.80 11.38 -32.02
C GLN A 126 -3.26 10.19 -32.87
N PHE A 127 -2.34 9.31 -33.22
CA PHE A 127 -2.66 8.05 -33.84
C PHE A 127 -3.24 7.10 -32.80
N TYR A 128 -4.27 6.35 -33.18
CA TYR A 128 -4.83 5.24 -32.41
C TYR A 128 -5.54 4.24 -33.33
N LEU A 129 -5.59 2.99 -32.88
CA LEU A 129 -6.33 1.90 -33.51
C LEU A 129 -7.81 2.01 -33.14
N THR A 130 -8.66 1.89 -34.14
CA THR A 130 -10.11 1.76 -33.99
C THR A 130 -10.52 0.28 -33.99
N ASP A 131 -11.72 -0.03 -33.50
CA ASP A 131 -12.25 -1.40 -33.55
C ASP A 131 -12.27 -1.98 -34.98
N SER A 132 -12.54 -1.14 -36.00
CA SER A 132 -12.46 -1.54 -37.40
C SER A 132 -11.04 -1.87 -37.86
N ASP A 133 -10.03 -1.19 -37.33
CA ASP A 133 -8.63 -1.48 -37.66
C ASP A 133 -8.21 -2.82 -37.08
N ILE A 134 -8.61 -3.08 -35.83
CA ILE A 134 -8.37 -4.36 -35.16
C ILE A 134 -9.07 -5.49 -35.91
N ALA A 135 -10.32 -5.29 -36.33
CA ALA A 135 -11.03 -6.27 -37.13
C ALA A 135 -10.33 -6.56 -38.47
N TYR A 136 -9.83 -5.51 -39.14
CA TYR A 136 -9.04 -5.66 -40.36
C TYR A 136 -7.76 -6.47 -40.11
N LEU A 137 -6.95 -6.10 -39.10
CA LEU A 137 -5.71 -6.81 -38.78
C LEU A 137 -5.96 -8.29 -38.46
N LYS A 138 -7.01 -8.60 -37.70
CA LYS A 138 -7.43 -9.99 -37.42
C LYS A 138 -7.81 -10.75 -38.69
N SER A 139 -8.49 -10.10 -39.63
CA SER A 139 -8.87 -10.73 -40.92
C SER A 139 -7.66 -11.12 -41.78
N GLN A 140 -6.49 -10.51 -41.55
CA GLN A 140 -5.25 -10.84 -42.26
C GLN A 140 -4.57 -12.11 -41.72
N GLY A 141 -5.03 -12.68 -40.60
CA GLY A 141 -4.49 -13.94 -40.06
C GLY A 141 -3.03 -13.87 -39.60
N LEU A 142 -2.55 -12.69 -39.19
CA LEU A 142 -1.13 -12.43 -38.93
C LEU A 142 -0.59 -13.15 -37.69
N GLU A 143 -1.44 -13.42 -36.69
CA GLU A 143 -1.05 -14.06 -35.43
C GLU A 143 -0.45 -15.47 -35.63
N GLY A 144 -0.83 -16.16 -36.71
CA GLY A 144 -0.31 -17.48 -37.07
C GLY A 144 1.09 -17.45 -37.69
N LEU A 145 1.61 -16.29 -38.07
CA LEU A 145 2.95 -16.14 -38.63
C LEU A 145 4.01 -16.22 -37.54
N SER A 146 5.22 -16.67 -37.88
CA SER A 146 6.32 -16.74 -36.92
C SER A 146 6.84 -15.35 -36.54
N SER A 147 7.20 -15.18 -35.27
CA SER A 147 7.81 -13.98 -34.68
C SER A 147 9.29 -14.17 -34.34
N THR A 148 9.95 -15.15 -34.96
CA THR A 148 11.36 -15.49 -34.69
C THR A 148 12.18 -15.71 -35.96
N ASP A 149 11.53 -15.97 -37.10
CA ASP A 149 12.22 -16.12 -38.37
C ASP A 149 12.29 -14.79 -39.11
N GLN A 150 13.47 -14.50 -39.64
CA GLN A 150 13.72 -13.30 -40.43
C GLN A 150 13.12 -13.47 -41.83
N TYR A 151 12.44 -12.44 -42.31
CA TYR A 151 11.84 -12.35 -43.63
C TYR A 151 12.29 -11.06 -44.30
N THR A 152 12.77 -11.18 -45.54
CA THR A 152 13.10 -10.04 -46.40
C THR A 152 12.01 -9.87 -47.46
N GLY A 153 11.40 -8.70 -47.51
CA GLY A 153 10.39 -8.36 -48.51
C GLY A 153 10.31 -6.87 -48.78
N MET A 154 9.48 -6.50 -49.76
CA MET A 154 9.23 -5.11 -50.12
C MET A 154 7.86 -4.66 -49.59
N LEU A 155 7.86 -3.55 -48.86
CA LEU A 155 6.67 -2.87 -48.35
C LEU A 155 5.95 -2.11 -49.48
N PRO A 156 4.67 -1.71 -49.28
CA PRO A 156 3.87 -1.04 -50.31
C PRO A 156 4.43 0.29 -50.83
N ASP A 157 5.30 0.96 -50.07
CA ASP A 157 6.01 2.18 -50.46
C ASP A 157 7.27 1.92 -51.31
N GLY A 158 7.61 0.64 -51.55
CA GLY A 158 8.82 0.22 -52.26
C GLY A 158 10.03 -0.05 -51.35
N THR A 159 9.91 0.16 -50.03
CA THR A 159 11.00 -0.08 -49.08
C THR A 159 11.26 -1.58 -48.93
N THR A 160 12.51 -2.02 -49.07
CA THR A 160 12.90 -3.40 -48.74
C THR A 160 13.29 -3.48 -47.26
N LEU A 161 12.66 -4.40 -46.53
CA LEU A 161 12.86 -4.57 -45.09
C LEU A 161 13.16 -6.04 -44.77
N THR A 162 14.14 -6.27 -43.89
CA THR A 162 14.38 -7.57 -43.24
C THR A 162 14.03 -7.42 -41.77
N CYS A 163 13.04 -8.18 -41.31
CA CYS A 163 12.65 -8.23 -39.90
C CYS A 163 11.90 -9.56 -39.62
N ASP A 164 11.39 -9.74 -38.41
CA ASP A 164 10.57 -10.91 -38.10
C ASP A 164 9.35 -11.00 -39.03
N ARG A 165 9.05 -12.20 -39.53
CA ARG A 165 8.01 -12.42 -40.55
C ARG A 165 6.67 -11.81 -40.14
N ARG A 166 6.21 -12.05 -38.92
CA ARG A 166 4.95 -11.48 -38.40
C ARG A 166 4.98 -9.95 -38.40
N ALA A 167 6.08 -9.34 -37.97
CA ALA A 167 6.24 -7.89 -37.93
C ALA A 167 6.22 -7.30 -39.35
N PHE A 168 6.88 -7.94 -40.33
CA PHE A 168 6.85 -7.51 -41.73
C PHE A 168 5.42 -7.43 -42.28
N PHE A 169 4.64 -8.51 -42.14
CA PHE A 169 3.28 -8.56 -42.67
C PHE A 169 2.32 -7.66 -41.88
N THR A 170 2.58 -7.41 -40.59
CA THR A 170 1.83 -6.44 -39.79
C THR A 170 2.07 -5.00 -40.29
N LYS A 171 3.33 -4.63 -40.57
CA LYS A 171 3.68 -3.33 -41.17
C LYS A 171 3.01 -3.14 -42.53
N LYS A 172 3.08 -4.15 -43.41
CA LYS A 172 2.40 -4.12 -44.71
C LYS A 172 0.90 -3.88 -44.58
N ALA A 173 0.22 -4.65 -43.72
CA ALA A 173 -1.21 -4.49 -43.49
C ALA A 173 -1.57 -3.10 -42.92
N MET A 174 -0.76 -2.57 -42.00
CA MET A 174 -0.95 -1.23 -41.45
C MET A 174 -0.78 -0.14 -42.51
N MET A 175 0.20 -0.25 -43.41
CA MET A 175 0.39 0.71 -44.50
C MET A 175 -0.77 0.68 -45.50
N GLU A 176 -1.28 -0.51 -45.83
CA GLU A 176 -2.48 -0.65 -46.68
C GLU A 176 -3.71 -0.01 -46.03
N LEU A 177 -3.88 -0.19 -44.72
CA LEU A 177 -4.94 0.46 -43.95
C LEU A 177 -4.78 1.98 -43.91
N GLN A 178 -3.55 2.49 -43.74
CA GLN A 178 -3.29 3.94 -43.81
C GLN A 178 -3.56 4.50 -45.19
N TYR A 179 -3.24 3.77 -46.27
CA TYR A 179 -3.55 4.18 -47.63
C TYR A 179 -5.06 4.32 -47.84
N GLN A 180 -5.86 3.38 -47.32
CA GLN A 180 -7.32 3.47 -47.40
C GLN A 180 -7.88 4.69 -46.66
N LYS A 181 -7.26 5.08 -45.54
CA LYS A 181 -7.72 6.21 -44.72
C LYS A 181 -7.24 7.58 -45.21
N THR A 182 -6.03 7.64 -45.74
CA THR A 182 -5.31 8.91 -45.97
C THR A 182 -4.91 9.12 -47.42
N GLY A 183 -4.99 8.09 -48.27
CA GLY A 183 -4.48 8.11 -49.65
C GLY A 183 -2.97 7.94 -49.77
N ALA A 184 -2.25 7.69 -48.67
CA ALA A 184 -0.80 7.52 -48.65
C ALA A 184 -0.38 6.26 -47.87
N TYR A 185 0.65 5.56 -48.36
CA TYR A 185 1.29 4.48 -47.61
C TYR A 185 2.19 5.08 -46.54
N THR A 186 1.70 5.12 -45.30
CA THR A 186 2.45 5.59 -44.14
C THR A 186 2.46 4.52 -43.05
N LEU A 187 3.51 4.52 -42.24
CA LEU A 187 3.61 3.66 -41.06
C LEU A 187 3.56 4.56 -39.81
N PRO A 188 2.51 4.48 -38.97
CA PRO A 188 2.35 5.37 -37.82
C PRO A 188 3.14 4.84 -36.61
N ASN A 189 4.43 4.56 -36.79
CA ASN A 189 5.27 3.88 -35.80
C ASN A 189 5.98 4.82 -34.81
N ASN A 190 5.67 6.12 -34.82
CA ASN A 190 6.23 7.09 -33.86
C ASN A 190 5.19 7.56 -32.82
N ALA A 191 4.22 6.71 -32.51
CA ALA A 191 3.13 7.01 -31.58
C ALA A 191 3.54 6.70 -30.13
N GLY A 192 4.47 7.50 -29.61
CA GLY A 192 4.91 7.52 -28.22
C GLY A 192 4.66 8.88 -27.56
N ILE A 193 5.02 9.04 -26.28
CA ILE A 193 4.87 10.31 -25.56
C ILE A 193 6.23 10.95 -25.27
N PHE A 194 7.06 10.33 -24.45
CA PHE A 194 8.36 10.88 -24.04
C PHE A 194 9.51 9.99 -24.50
N MET A 195 10.58 10.61 -25.00
CA MET A 195 11.89 10.00 -25.06
C MET A 195 12.89 10.91 -24.33
N PHE A 196 13.53 10.44 -23.28
CA PHE A 196 14.58 11.19 -22.57
C PHE A 196 15.94 10.69 -23.02
N ASP A 197 16.78 11.57 -23.59
CA ASP A 197 18.12 11.17 -24.03
C ASP A 197 19.18 11.25 -22.92
N ALA A 198 20.42 10.88 -23.27
CA ALA A 198 21.58 10.87 -22.38
C ALA A 198 21.95 12.22 -21.73
N THR A 199 21.40 13.33 -22.23
CA THR A 199 21.63 14.67 -21.66
C THR A 199 20.61 15.04 -20.59
N CYS A 200 19.62 14.16 -20.33
CA CYS A 200 18.63 14.34 -19.29
C CYS A 200 19.13 13.78 -17.95
N GLN A 201 19.00 14.58 -16.88
CA GLN A 201 19.43 14.20 -15.55
C GLN A 201 18.59 14.87 -14.45
N ASN A 202 18.30 14.15 -13.35
CA ASN A 202 17.49 14.66 -12.24
C ASN A 202 16.11 15.12 -12.74
N VAL A 203 15.37 14.17 -13.32
CA VAL A 203 14.06 14.40 -13.92
C VAL A 203 13.01 13.59 -13.17
N ILE A 204 11.91 14.24 -12.81
CA ILE A 204 10.77 13.63 -12.13
C ILE A 204 9.57 13.70 -13.07
N VAL A 205 8.90 12.58 -13.31
CA VAL A 205 7.66 12.47 -14.10
C VAL A 205 6.60 11.85 -13.21
N ARG A 206 5.54 12.60 -12.86
CA ARG A 206 4.57 12.16 -11.85
C ARG A 206 3.11 12.43 -12.17
N ASN A 207 2.23 11.54 -11.72
CA ASN A 207 0.77 11.71 -11.77
C ASN A 207 0.20 11.97 -13.18
N LEU A 208 0.75 11.32 -14.20
CA LEU A 208 0.30 11.45 -15.59
C LEU A 208 -0.31 10.16 -16.10
N THR A 209 -1.38 10.29 -16.87
CA THR A 209 -1.83 9.19 -17.74
C THR A 209 -1.19 9.35 -19.11
N LEU A 210 -0.46 8.32 -19.54
CA LEU A 210 0.18 8.18 -20.85
C LEU A 210 -0.62 7.16 -21.65
N GLN A 211 -1.31 7.60 -22.69
CA GLN A 211 -2.22 6.77 -23.46
C GLN A 211 -1.74 6.63 -24.90
N GLY A 212 -1.51 5.38 -25.30
CA GLY A 212 -1.00 5.02 -26.61
C GLY A 212 -2.07 4.66 -27.63
N PRO A 213 -1.62 4.25 -28.82
CA PRO A 213 -2.51 3.97 -29.93
C PRO A 213 -3.23 2.62 -29.83
N GLY A 214 -2.82 1.73 -28.92
CA GLY A 214 -3.09 0.30 -29.02
C GLY A 214 -1.86 -0.44 -29.53
N ALA A 215 -1.53 -1.55 -28.87
CA ALA A 215 -0.34 -2.32 -29.17
C ALA A 215 -0.44 -3.00 -30.53
N VAL A 216 0.58 -2.82 -31.36
CA VAL A 216 0.67 -3.39 -32.70
C VAL A 216 2.13 -3.48 -33.16
N ASP A 217 2.52 -4.66 -33.63
CA ASP A 217 3.91 -5.02 -33.94
C ASP A 217 4.46 -4.39 -35.24
N ILE A 218 4.69 -3.07 -35.22
CA ILE A 218 5.18 -2.27 -36.36
C ILE A 218 6.51 -1.55 -36.09
N ASP A 219 7.32 -2.03 -35.14
CA ASP A 219 8.51 -1.33 -34.61
C ASP A 219 8.12 0.09 -34.16
N GLY A 220 7.13 0.14 -33.27
CA GLY A 220 6.52 1.35 -32.76
C GLY A 220 7.39 2.11 -31.77
N ALA A 221 6.91 3.27 -31.35
CA ALA A 221 7.53 4.03 -30.28
C ALA A 221 6.95 3.63 -28.91
N ASP A 222 7.77 3.74 -27.88
CA ASP A 222 7.34 3.53 -26.51
C ASP A 222 6.56 4.73 -25.98
N LEU A 223 5.66 4.50 -25.02
CA LEU A 223 5.01 5.62 -24.32
C LEU A 223 6.04 6.48 -23.60
N LEU A 224 6.96 5.85 -22.86
CA LEU A 224 8.15 6.49 -22.32
C LEU A 224 9.37 5.64 -22.66
N TYR A 225 10.28 6.20 -23.46
CA TYR A 225 11.58 5.61 -23.75
C TYR A 225 12.68 6.38 -23.02
N ASP A 226 13.37 5.71 -22.11
CA ASP A 226 14.57 6.24 -21.47
C ASP A 226 15.80 5.85 -22.29
N ALA A 227 16.20 6.76 -23.18
CA ALA A 227 17.36 6.66 -24.04
C ALA A 227 18.62 7.20 -23.33
N TYR A 228 18.98 6.55 -22.22
CA TYR A 228 20.21 6.76 -21.44
C TYR A 228 20.19 7.93 -20.43
N ALA A 229 19.03 8.40 -19.98
CA ALA A 229 18.94 9.38 -18.89
C ALA A 229 19.43 8.79 -17.56
N THR A 230 19.85 9.66 -16.64
CA THR A 230 20.29 9.27 -15.29
C THR A 230 19.51 10.02 -14.22
N HIS A 231 19.22 9.40 -13.08
CA HIS A 231 18.42 10.03 -12.02
C HIS A 231 17.03 10.44 -12.54
N LEU A 232 16.38 9.52 -13.26
CA LEU A 232 15.00 9.63 -13.70
C LEU A 232 14.08 8.91 -12.70
N TRP A 233 13.07 9.63 -12.22
CA TRP A 233 12.01 9.09 -11.37
C TRP A 233 10.65 9.18 -12.05
N VAL A 234 10.06 8.03 -12.37
CA VAL A 234 8.70 7.95 -12.91
C VAL A 234 7.80 7.38 -11.84
N ASP A 235 6.87 8.19 -11.32
CA ASP A 235 6.09 7.83 -10.15
C ASP A 235 4.60 8.17 -10.26
N HIS A 236 3.72 7.28 -9.81
CA HIS A 236 2.26 7.47 -9.92
C HIS A 236 1.81 7.78 -11.37
N CYS A 237 2.43 7.17 -12.38
CA CYS A 237 1.95 7.31 -13.76
C CYS A 237 1.09 6.12 -14.17
N THR A 238 0.08 6.36 -15.01
CA THR A 238 -0.72 5.31 -15.65
C THR A 238 -0.33 5.19 -17.11
N PHE A 239 -0.04 3.98 -17.58
CA PHE A 239 0.33 3.67 -18.95
C PHE A 239 -0.73 2.77 -19.58
N ILE A 240 -1.30 3.21 -20.70
CA ILE A 240 -2.43 2.55 -21.34
C ILE A 240 -2.07 2.28 -22.79
N ASP A 241 -2.21 1.03 -23.25
CA ASP A 241 -2.20 0.69 -24.67
C ASP A 241 -0.97 1.20 -25.45
N SER A 242 0.24 0.94 -24.94
CA SER A 242 1.49 1.28 -25.64
C SER A 242 1.59 0.62 -27.02
N GLN A 243 2.28 1.27 -27.97
CA GLN A 243 2.45 0.72 -29.32
C GLN A 243 3.48 -0.43 -29.35
N ASP A 244 4.66 -0.15 -28.78
CA ASP A 244 5.69 -1.13 -28.42
C ASP A 244 5.78 -1.20 -26.88
N GLY A 245 6.85 -0.70 -26.25
CA GLY A 245 7.02 -0.62 -24.81
C GLY A 245 6.14 0.44 -24.15
N ALA A 246 5.68 0.18 -22.94
CA ALA A 246 5.06 1.20 -22.10
C ALA A 246 6.13 2.04 -21.39
N LEU A 247 7.16 1.39 -20.85
CA LEU A 247 8.32 2.05 -20.27
C LEU A 247 9.56 1.19 -20.50
N ASP A 248 10.31 1.52 -21.55
CA ASP A 248 11.57 0.87 -21.87
C ASP A 248 12.75 1.75 -21.47
N THR A 249 13.84 1.15 -20.97
CA THR A 249 15.00 1.90 -20.48
C THR A 249 16.33 1.31 -20.91
N ARG A 250 17.23 2.22 -21.30
CA ARG A 250 18.68 2.03 -21.41
C ARG A 250 19.45 2.96 -20.48
N GLY A 251 18.75 3.73 -19.66
CA GLY A 251 19.30 4.58 -18.62
C GLY A 251 19.56 3.83 -17.31
N GLY A 252 20.43 4.39 -16.49
CA GLY A 252 20.81 3.83 -15.19
C GLY A 252 20.72 4.89 -14.10
N TRP A 253 20.69 4.44 -12.84
CA TRP A 253 20.38 5.28 -11.67
C TRP A 253 18.95 5.79 -11.72
N ASN A 254 18.00 4.90 -12.00
CA ASN A 254 16.59 5.25 -12.22
C ASN A 254 15.67 4.51 -11.25
N THR A 255 14.53 5.12 -10.94
CA THR A 255 13.50 4.55 -10.06
C THR A 255 12.14 4.71 -10.74
N TYR A 256 11.37 3.64 -10.77
CA TYR A 256 10.02 3.63 -11.31
C TYR A 256 9.09 3.05 -10.25
N THR A 257 8.24 3.91 -9.66
CA THR A 257 7.41 3.53 -8.51
C THR A 257 5.94 3.86 -8.66
N TRP A 258 5.07 3.07 -8.03
CA TRP A 258 3.63 3.38 -8.00
C TRP A 258 2.99 3.57 -9.39
N ASN A 259 3.55 2.99 -10.44
CA ASN A 259 2.98 3.11 -11.79
C ASN A 259 1.97 2.01 -12.06
N HIS A 260 1.00 2.26 -12.93
CA HIS A 260 0.02 1.26 -13.36
C HIS A 260 0.03 1.10 -14.87
N PHE A 261 0.36 -0.09 -15.35
CA PHE A 261 0.41 -0.46 -16.76
C PHE A 261 -0.76 -1.39 -17.10
N TYR A 262 -1.49 -1.12 -18.18
CA TYR A 262 -2.50 -2.06 -18.69
C TYR A 262 -2.80 -1.85 -20.18
N TYR A 263 -3.39 -2.88 -20.78
CA TYR A 263 -3.84 -2.88 -22.17
C TYR A 263 -5.33 -3.20 -22.23
N THR A 264 -6.03 -2.53 -23.13
CA THR A 264 -7.46 -2.66 -23.37
C THR A 264 -7.71 -3.47 -24.65
N SER A 265 -8.98 -3.57 -25.06
CA SER A 265 -9.36 -4.16 -26.35
C SER A 265 -8.87 -3.36 -27.56
N ARG A 266 -8.33 -2.15 -27.37
CA ARG A 266 -7.68 -1.36 -28.43
C ARG A 266 -6.37 -1.99 -28.91
N SER A 267 -5.77 -2.87 -28.12
CA SER A 267 -4.50 -3.51 -28.45
C SER A 267 -4.69 -4.77 -29.28
N TYR A 268 -3.89 -4.91 -30.36
CA TYR A 268 -3.91 -6.05 -31.28
C TYR A 268 -2.85 -7.10 -30.93
N SER A 269 -1.59 -6.69 -30.77
CA SER A 269 -0.44 -7.57 -30.52
C SER A 269 0.67 -6.79 -29.79
N HIS A 270 1.81 -7.41 -29.47
CA HIS A 270 2.98 -6.70 -28.90
C HIS A 270 2.73 -5.95 -27.57
N ALA A 271 1.88 -6.48 -26.68
CA ALA A 271 1.67 -5.94 -25.33
C ALA A 271 2.86 -6.25 -24.38
N TYR A 272 4.06 -5.87 -24.82
CA TYR A 272 5.35 -6.12 -24.19
C TYR A 272 5.72 -4.88 -23.39
N THR A 273 5.61 -4.94 -22.06
CA THR A 273 5.35 -3.71 -21.28
C THR A 273 6.60 -2.90 -20.93
N CYS A 274 7.64 -3.53 -20.39
CA CYS A 274 8.82 -2.84 -19.88
C CYS A 274 10.12 -3.63 -20.14
N GLY A 275 10.86 -3.25 -21.17
CA GLY A 275 12.20 -3.75 -21.47
C GLY A 275 13.30 -2.91 -20.81
N LEU A 276 14.30 -3.55 -20.24
CA LEU A 276 15.53 -2.90 -19.76
C LEU A 276 16.75 -3.66 -20.24
N GLY A 277 17.75 -2.90 -20.68
CA GLY A 277 19.05 -3.45 -21.02
C GLY A 277 19.02 -4.39 -22.21
N TRP A 278 19.71 -3.99 -23.28
CA TRP A 278 20.01 -4.80 -24.46
C TRP A 278 21.30 -4.18 -25.04
N VAL A 279 22.31 -3.99 -24.18
CA VAL A 279 23.58 -3.38 -24.56
C VAL A 279 24.47 -4.46 -25.17
N SER A 280 24.76 -4.32 -26.46
CA SER A 280 25.43 -5.36 -27.27
C SER A 280 26.84 -5.74 -26.82
N ASN A 281 27.42 -5.02 -25.85
CA ASN A 281 28.77 -5.20 -25.36
C ASN A 281 28.86 -5.56 -23.86
N HIS A 282 27.74 -5.66 -23.14
CA HIS A 282 27.69 -5.94 -21.70
C HIS A 282 28.61 -5.03 -20.84
N SER A 283 28.92 -3.82 -21.30
CA SER A 283 29.83 -2.90 -20.60
C SER A 283 29.14 -1.99 -19.60
N ASP A 284 27.83 -1.79 -19.76
CA ASP A 284 27.07 -0.78 -19.05
C ASP A 284 26.03 -1.49 -18.16
N VAL A 285 26.26 -1.49 -16.85
CA VAL A 285 25.33 -2.09 -15.88
C VAL A 285 24.31 -1.04 -15.45
N LEU A 286 23.06 -1.24 -15.84
CA LEU A 286 21.96 -0.32 -15.50
C LEU A 286 21.53 -0.50 -14.05
N HIS A 287 21.38 0.58 -13.29
CA HIS A 287 20.92 0.55 -11.90
C HIS A 287 19.47 1.01 -11.81
N VAL A 288 18.52 0.10 -11.59
CA VAL A 288 17.09 0.42 -11.71
C VAL A 288 16.25 -0.18 -10.58
N THR A 289 15.37 0.63 -10.01
CA THR A 289 14.39 0.19 -9.01
C THR A 289 12.99 0.16 -9.61
N TRP A 290 12.28 -0.95 -9.48
CA TRP A 290 10.85 -1.06 -9.72
C TRP A 290 10.14 -1.39 -8.41
N GLY A 291 9.41 -0.42 -7.87
CA GLY A 291 8.73 -0.58 -6.58
C GLY A 291 7.24 -0.27 -6.67
N TYR A 292 6.38 -1.07 -6.05
CA TYR A 292 4.95 -0.69 -5.91
C TYR A 292 4.20 -0.47 -7.23
N ASN A 293 4.64 -1.07 -8.35
CA ASN A 293 3.96 -0.94 -9.64
C ASN A 293 2.89 -2.01 -9.85
N ILE A 294 1.87 -1.72 -10.67
CA ILE A 294 0.88 -2.69 -11.14
C ILE A 294 1.12 -3.01 -12.62
N TRP A 295 1.35 -4.28 -12.94
CA TRP A 295 1.15 -4.82 -14.29
C TRP A 295 -0.23 -5.46 -14.38
N GLY A 296 -1.18 -4.70 -14.92
CA GLY A 296 -2.59 -4.99 -14.93
C GLY A 296 -3.06 -5.80 -16.14
N LYS A 297 -4.37 -5.77 -16.36
CA LYS A 297 -5.04 -6.53 -17.43
C LYS A 297 -4.37 -6.28 -18.79
N GLY A 298 -4.21 -7.35 -19.56
CA GLY A 298 -3.72 -7.27 -20.94
C GLY A 298 -2.19 -7.22 -21.08
N CYS A 299 -1.43 -6.93 -20.02
CA CYS A 299 0.03 -7.07 -20.04
C CYS A 299 0.43 -8.53 -20.33
N GLN A 300 1.32 -8.75 -21.31
CA GLN A 300 1.66 -10.11 -21.77
C GLN A 300 3.05 -10.58 -21.34
N ARG A 301 4.06 -9.70 -21.40
CA ARG A 301 5.45 -10.02 -21.04
C ARG A 301 6.27 -8.75 -20.86
N ARG A 302 7.55 -8.92 -20.49
CA ARG A 302 8.45 -7.83 -20.11
C ARG A 302 7.90 -7.07 -18.89
N LEU A 303 7.74 -7.76 -17.76
CA LEU A 303 7.08 -7.21 -16.57
C LEU A 303 8.01 -7.01 -15.35
N PRO A 304 9.25 -6.48 -15.42
CA PRO A 304 10.03 -6.13 -16.60
C PRO A 304 10.77 -7.33 -17.21
N GLN A 305 11.38 -7.13 -18.38
CA GLN A 305 12.41 -8.02 -18.93
C GLN A 305 13.75 -7.30 -18.93
N ALA A 306 14.78 -7.91 -18.36
CA ALA A 306 16.06 -7.28 -18.08
C ALA A 306 17.25 -8.10 -18.58
N ASP A 307 18.21 -7.42 -19.21
CA ASP A 307 19.61 -7.83 -19.38
C ASP A 307 20.52 -6.72 -18.81
N ASP A 308 21.77 -7.03 -18.46
CA ASP A 308 22.80 -6.04 -18.09
C ASP A 308 22.39 -5.02 -16.99
N ALA A 309 21.79 -5.50 -15.90
CA ALA A 309 21.20 -4.61 -14.89
C ALA A 309 21.38 -5.07 -13.44
N TRP A 310 21.54 -4.10 -12.55
CA TRP A 310 21.36 -4.23 -11.11
C TRP A 310 19.98 -3.72 -10.71
N LEU A 311 19.13 -4.65 -10.24
CA LEU A 311 17.72 -4.41 -10.01
C LEU A 311 17.31 -4.56 -8.54
N HIS A 312 16.36 -3.72 -8.16
CA HIS A 312 15.50 -3.95 -7.01
C HIS A 312 14.05 -4.00 -7.47
N LEU A 313 13.43 -5.16 -7.34
CA LEU A 313 12.03 -5.40 -7.70
C LEU A 313 11.26 -5.66 -6.42
N VAL A 314 10.56 -4.64 -5.91
CA VAL A 314 9.95 -4.68 -4.57
C VAL A 314 8.46 -4.35 -4.56
N ASN A 315 7.66 -5.19 -3.90
CA ASN A 315 6.23 -4.97 -3.68
C ASN A 315 5.40 -4.62 -4.93
N ASN A 316 5.79 -5.12 -6.10
CA ASN A 316 5.00 -4.94 -7.31
C ASN A 316 3.84 -5.95 -7.38
N TYR A 317 2.75 -5.54 -8.03
CA TYR A 317 1.55 -6.35 -8.26
C TYR A 317 1.44 -6.78 -9.72
N HIS A 318 1.52 -8.08 -9.98
CA HIS A 318 1.18 -8.66 -11.28
C HIS A 318 -0.29 -9.09 -11.26
N ASN A 319 -1.16 -8.27 -11.85
CA ASN A 319 -2.61 -8.50 -12.01
C ASN A 319 -2.97 -8.75 -13.48
N CYS A 320 -2.22 -9.62 -14.13
CA CYS A 320 -2.25 -9.86 -15.56
C CYS A 320 -2.54 -11.34 -15.87
N ALA A 321 -3.64 -11.87 -15.33
CA ALA A 321 -3.99 -13.27 -15.54
C ALA A 321 -4.05 -13.64 -17.04
N GLY A 322 -3.43 -14.77 -17.40
CA GLY A 322 -3.30 -15.21 -18.78
C GLY A 322 -2.18 -14.55 -19.58
N ASN A 323 -1.30 -13.78 -18.92
CA ASN A 323 -0.07 -13.27 -19.55
C ASN A 323 0.81 -14.42 -20.08
N SER A 324 1.74 -14.13 -20.98
CA SER A 324 2.66 -15.13 -21.50
C SER A 324 3.77 -15.46 -20.50
N VAL A 325 4.41 -14.44 -19.92
CA VAL A 325 5.49 -14.57 -18.93
C VAL A 325 5.57 -13.31 -18.06
N GLY A 326 5.98 -13.46 -16.80
CA GLY A 326 6.15 -12.35 -15.86
C GLY A 326 7.50 -11.63 -15.97
N MET A 327 8.10 -11.35 -14.82
CA MET A 327 9.46 -10.80 -14.73
C MET A 327 10.44 -11.76 -15.40
N THR A 328 11.28 -11.24 -16.30
CA THR A 328 12.24 -12.04 -17.07
C THR A 328 13.65 -11.48 -16.88
N LEU A 329 14.45 -12.11 -16.04
CA LEU A 329 15.79 -11.64 -15.66
C LEU A 329 16.85 -12.51 -16.33
N ASN A 330 17.41 -12.01 -17.43
CA ASN A 330 18.27 -12.75 -18.35
C ASN A 330 19.76 -12.58 -18.00
N THR A 331 20.60 -12.20 -18.95
CA THR A 331 22.07 -12.27 -18.81
C THR A 331 22.59 -11.05 -18.05
N TYR A 332 23.65 -11.22 -17.25
CA TYR A 332 24.31 -10.12 -16.52
C TYR A 332 23.40 -9.35 -15.56
N VAL A 333 22.39 -10.02 -15.00
CA VAL A 333 21.47 -9.41 -14.02
C VAL A 333 21.87 -9.75 -12.58
N THR A 334 21.99 -8.72 -11.74
CA THR A 334 22.01 -8.83 -10.28
C THR A 334 20.69 -8.28 -9.75
N ALA A 335 19.91 -9.05 -8.98
CA ALA A 335 18.57 -8.60 -8.58
C ALA A 335 18.16 -9.05 -7.17
N LEU A 336 17.65 -8.10 -6.40
CA LEU A 336 16.84 -8.35 -5.21
C LEU A 336 15.37 -8.32 -5.61
N VAL A 337 14.67 -9.44 -5.48
CA VAL A 337 13.25 -9.58 -5.85
C VAL A 337 12.44 -9.91 -4.60
N GLU A 338 11.76 -8.92 -4.02
CA GLU A 338 11.12 -9.10 -2.72
C GLU A 338 9.73 -8.53 -2.54
N GLY A 339 8.88 -9.24 -1.78
CA GLY A 339 7.55 -8.73 -1.44
C GLY A 339 6.57 -8.63 -2.62
N ASN A 340 6.89 -9.13 -3.81
CA ASN A 340 6.04 -9.01 -4.99
C ASN A 340 4.84 -9.97 -4.93
N TYR A 341 3.70 -9.52 -5.44
CA TYR A 341 2.47 -10.30 -5.49
C TYR A 341 2.07 -10.64 -6.92
N ALA A 342 1.83 -11.92 -7.20
CA ALA A 342 1.28 -12.40 -8.46
C ALA A 342 -0.14 -12.93 -8.23
N ALA A 343 -1.11 -12.33 -8.92
CA ALA A 343 -2.49 -12.76 -8.87
C ALA A 343 -2.65 -14.19 -9.42
N SER A 344 -3.77 -14.82 -9.07
CA SER A 344 -4.17 -16.09 -9.68
C SER A 344 -4.21 -15.97 -11.20
N GLY A 345 -3.64 -16.97 -11.89
CA GLY A 345 -3.58 -17.03 -13.35
C GLY A 345 -2.41 -16.28 -13.99
N VAL A 346 -1.52 -15.65 -13.22
CA VAL A 346 -0.26 -15.12 -13.75
C VAL A 346 0.70 -16.27 -14.09
N ASN A 347 1.17 -16.30 -15.33
CA ASN A 347 2.11 -17.30 -15.82
C ASN A 347 3.56 -16.86 -15.60
N SER A 348 4.37 -17.79 -15.08
CA SER A 348 5.81 -17.63 -14.83
C SER A 348 6.16 -16.25 -14.20
N PRO A 349 5.70 -15.95 -12.97
CA PRO A 349 5.85 -14.62 -12.35
C PRO A 349 7.29 -14.11 -12.32
N LEU A 350 8.26 -15.03 -12.19
CA LEU A 350 9.68 -14.75 -12.32
C LEU A 350 10.36 -15.89 -13.09
N THR A 351 11.10 -15.55 -14.14
CA THR A 351 11.91 -16.47 -14.93
C THR A 351 13.16 -15.78 -15.48
N GLY A 352 13.93 -16.50 -16.29
CA GLY A 352 15.01 -15.97 -17.10
C GLY A 352 16.07 -17.03 -17.41
N SER A 353 16.98 -16.70 -18.32
CA SER A 353 18.06 -17.57 -18.78
C SER A 353 19.32 -16.78 -19.11
N GLY A 354 20.45 -17.46 -19.28
CA GLY A 354 21.72 -16.81 -19.63
C GLY A 354 22.74 -16.88 -18.49
N GLU A 355 23.90 -16.31 -18.75
CA GLU A 355 25.06 -16.34 -17.86
C GLU A 355 25.06 -15.22 -16.82
N ARG A 356 25.86 -15.39 -15.75
CA ARG A 356 26.16 -14.37 -14.72
C ARG A 356 24.91 -13.72 -14.10
N ARG A 357 24.03 -14.56 -13.58
CA ARG A 357 22.80 -14.17 -12.89
C ARG A 357 22.96 -14.29 -11.38
N TYR A 358 22.82 -13.18 -10.67
CA TYR A 358 22.87 -13.12 -9.20
C TYR A 358 21.52 -12.65 -8.67
N ILE A 359 20.54 -13.55 -8.61
CA ILE A 359 19.16 -13.25 -8.24
C ILE A 359 18.89 -13.81 -6.86
N TYR A 360 18.42 -12.96 -5.95
CA TYR A 360 17.92 -13.34 -4.65
C TYR A 360 16.44 -12.96 -4.52
N ALA A 361 15.58 -13.97 -4.50
CA ALA A 361 14.13 -13.80 -4.36
C ALA A 361 13.69 -14.19 -2.94
N ARG A 362 12.90 -13.33 -2.27
CA ARG A 362 12.36 -13.60 -0.93
C ARG A 362 10.98 -12.96 -0.71
N ASN A 363 10.18 -13.52 0.19
CA ASN A 363 8.90 -12.94 0.63
C ASN A 363 7.91 -12.59 -0.49
N ASN A 364 8.06 -13.18 -1.68
CA ASN A 364 7.11 -13.04 -2.77
C ASN A 364 5.95 -14.02 -2.57
N SER A 365 4.78 -13.71 -3.15
CA SER A 365 3.63 -14.64 -3.20
C SER A 365 3.87 -15.92 -4.00
N PHE A 366 4.95 -15.95 -4.80
CA PHE A 366 5.36 -17.06 -5.64
C PHE A 366 6.74 -17.55 -5.23
N SER A 367 7.02 -18.83 -5.53
CA SER A 367 8.34 -19.43 -5.29
C SER A 367 9.27 -19.24 -6.48
N TYR A 368 10.55 -19.03 -6.21
CA TYR A 368 11.62 -19.01 -7.20
C TYR A 368 12.91 -19.55 -6.58
N THR A 369 13.67 -20.35 -7.33
CA THR A 369 14.98 -20.84 -6.89
C THR A 369 16.03 -19.77 -7.15
N SER A 370 16.39 -19.03 -6.11
CA SER A 370 17.44 -18.00 -6.16
C SER A 370 18.76 -18.56 -6.70
N THR A 371 19.44 -17.78 -7.54
CA THR A 371 20.77 -18.10 -8.07
C THR A 371 21.90 -17.51 -7.22
N SER A 372 21.56 -16.64 -6.26
CA SER A 372 22.44 -16.11 -5.21
C SER A 372 21.82 -16.32 -3.83
N THR A 373 22.65 -16.35 -2.79
CA THR A 373 22.21 -16.43 -1.38
C THR A 373 21.80 -15.07 -0.81
N SER A 374 22.31 -13.98 -1.38
CA SER A 374 21.93 -12.61 -1.05
C SER A 374 22.24 -11.65 -2.19
N VAL A 375 21.51 -10.53 -2.22
CA VAL A 375 21.80 -9.34 -3.00
C VAL A 375 21.51 -8.15 -2.09
N ALA A 376 22.45 -7.21 -1.99
CA ALA A 376 22.25 -5.97 -1.25
C ALA A 376 21.85 -4.84 -2.21
N VAL A 377 21.01 -3.94 -1.72
CA VAL A 377 20.75 -2.63 -2.34
C VAL A 377 21.32 -1.57 -1.40
N PRO A 378 22.00 -0.54 -1.92
CA PRO A 378 22.85 0.29 -1.07
C PRO A 378 22.15 1.52 -0.47
N TYR A 379 20.89 1.76 -0.82
CA TYR A 379 20.05 2.82 -0.27
C TYR A 379 19.14 2.34 0.86
N ALA A 380 18.75 3.28 1.72
CA ALA A 380 17.69 3.06 2.70
C ALA A 380 16.32 3.04 2.01
N TYR A 381 15.46 2.13 2.44
CA TYR A 381 14.05 2.06 2.08
C TYR A 381 13.30 1.49 3.27
N ALA A 382 12.02 1.84 3.41
CA ALA A 382 11.19 1.26 4.45
C ALA A 382 11.09 -0.27 4.28
N THR A 383 10.76 -0.97 5.36
CA THR A 383 10.61 -2.42 5.32
C THR A 383 9.50 -2.78 4.32
N PRO A 384 9.76 -3.64 3.32
CA PRO A 384 8.75 -4.05 2.36
C PRO A 384 7.48 -4.52 3.05
N ILE A 385 6.33 -4.04 2.57
CA ILE A 385 5.04 -4.53 3.07
C ILE A 385 4.90 -6.02 2.77
N SER A 386 4.07 -6.72 3.56
CA SER A 386 3.72 -8.10 3.25
C SER A 386 3.17 -8.20 1.83
N CYS A 387 3.66 -9.18 1.04
CA CYS A 387 3.19 -9.37 -0.33
C CYS A 387 1.66 -9.57 -0.40
N ALA A 388 1.03 -10.12 0.64
CA ALA A 388 -0.42 -10.28 0.71
C ALA A 388 -1.19 -8.95 0.75
N ASN A 389 -0.57 -7.86 1.23
CA ASN A 389 -1.19 -6.53 1.31
C ASN A 389 -0.98 -5.70 0.04
N VAL A 390 -0.07 -6.13 -0.84
CA VAL A 390 0.27 -5.42 -2.08
C VAL A 390 -0.95 -5.12 -2.94
N PRO A 391 -1.89 -6.07 -3.22
CA PRO A 391 -3.07 -5.75 -4.01
C PRO A 391 -3.89 -4.60 -3.40
N THR A 392 -4.24 -4.70 -2.11
CA THR A 392 -5.06 -3.70 -1.41
C THR A 392 -4.41 -2.32 -1.38
N VAL A 393 -3.09 -2.25 -1.11
CA VAL A 393 -2.36 -0.99 -1.03
C VAL A 393 -2.25 -0.34 -2.40
N LEU A 394 -1.87 -1.10 -3.43
CA LEU A 394 -1.66 -0.55 -4.76
C LEU A 394 -2.98 -0.20 -5.48
N THR A 395 -4.12 -0.80 -5.12
CA THR A 395 -5.43 -0.47 -5.72
C THR A 395 -6.28 0.48 -4.87
N ALA A 396 -5.74 1.05 -3.79
CA ALA A 396 -6.44 2.05 -3.00
C ALA A 396 -6.64 3.37 -3.79
N ALA A 397 -7.43 4.29 -3.24
CA ALA A 397 -7.78 5.57 -3.90
C ALA A 397 -6.56 6.40 -4.33
N HIS A 398 -5.46 6.33 -3.56
CA HIS A 398 -4.17 6.97 -3.88
C HIS A 398 -3.08 5.91 -4.12
N GLY A 399 -3.47 4.74 -4.61
CA GLY A 399 -2.55 3.66 -4.95
C GLY A 399 -1.81 3.91 -6.27
N ALA A 400 -1.30 2.87 -6.90
CA ALA A 400 -0.53 3.00 -8.13
C ALA A 400 -1.35 3.60 -9.30
N GLY A 401 -0.69 4.39 -10.14
CA GLY A 401 -1.28 5.12 -11.26
C GLY A 401 -1.43 6.62 -10.96
N ALA A 402 -2.00 7.35 -11.92
CA ALA A 402 -2.27 8.78 -11.82
C ALA A 402 -3.50 9.04 -10.92
N THR A 403 -3.32 8.79 -9.63
CA THR A 403 -4.35 8.73 -8.56
C THR A 403 -4.09 9.76 -7.45
N LEU A 404 -3.01 10.54 -7.56
CA LEU A 404 -2.69 11.56 -6.58
C LEU A 404 -3.64 12.74 -6.76
N ASP A 405 -4.29 13.14 -5.67
CA ASP A 405 -5.08 14.36 -5.61
C ASP A 405 -4.17 15.60 -5.69
N ASP A 406 -4.72 16.72 -6.18
CA ASP A 406 -4.05 18.02 -6.26
C ASP A 406 -3.43 18.47 -4.92
N MET A 407 -3.88 17.91 -3.79
CA MET A 407 -3.35 18.17 -2.44
C MET A 407 -1.94 17.61 -2.19
N PHE A 408 -1.46 16.68 -3.03
CA PHE A 408 -0.14 16.04 -2.89
C PHE A 408 0.88 16.51 -3.95
N MET A 409 0.49 17.50 -4.76
CA MET A 409 1.37 18.09 -5.78
C MET A 409 2.35 19.09 -5.14
N PRO A 410 3.58 19.23 -5.70
CA PRO A 410 4.39 20.41 -5.48
C PRO A 410 3.74 21.58 -6.22
N LEU A 411 2.59 22.06 -5.72
CA LEU A 411 2.04 23.33 -6.16
C LEU A 411 2.88 24.42 -5.52
N GLY A 412 3.50 25.23 -6.38
CA GLY A 412 4.16 26.48 -6.02
C GLY A 412 3.17 27.50 -5.43
N TYR A 413 2.79 27.32 -4.16
CA TYR A 413 2.25 28.40 -3.34
C TYR A 413 3.42 29.29 -2.90
N ASN A 414 3.81 30.20 -3.78
CA ASN A 414 4.86 31.21 -3.58
C ASN A 414 4.44 32.41 -2.72
N THR A 415 3.46 32.26 -1.81
CA THR A 415 3.20 33.23 -0.75
C THR A 415 2.61 32.53 0.47
N LEU A 416 3.36 32.50 1.58
CA LEU A 416 2.75 32.39 2.91
C LEU A 416 1.99 33.69 3.17
N ASP A 417 0.67 33.63 3.21
CA ASP A 417 -0.15 34.63 3.90
C ASP A 417 -0.78 33.99 5.14
N ASP A 418 -1.26 34.82 6.07
CA ASP A 418 -1.95 34.35 7.29
C ASP A 418 -3.19 33.48 6.97
N ALA A 419 -3.67 33.46 5.72
CA ALA A 419 -4.79 32.62 5.29
C ALA A 419 -4.36 31.20 4.89
N THR A 420 -3.11 31.00 4.48
CA THR A 420 -2.58 29.70 4.02
C THR A 420 -1.89 28.89 5.11
N PHE A 421 -1.25 29.53 6.10
CA PHE A 421 -0.73 28.84 7.28
C PHE A 421 -1.78 28.74 8.39
N GLY A 422 -2.22 27.52 8.73
CA GLY A 422 -3.13 27.35 9.86
C GLY A 422 -3.85 26.02 9.97
N PHE A 423 -4.65 25.87 11.02
CA PHE A 423 -5.42 24.65 11.26
C PHE A 423 -6.71 24.61 10.43
N TYR A 424 -7.17 23.39 10.10
CA TYR A 424 -8.42 23.18 9.36
C TYR A 424 -9.70 23.47 10.16
N ALA A 425 -9.58 23.57 11.48
CA ALA A 425 -10.67 23.92 12.38
C ALA A 425 -10.16 24.85 13.49
N THR A 426 -11.08 25.56 14.12
CA THR A 426 -10.82 26.40 15.30
C THR A 426 -10.73 25.58 16.59
N SER A 427 -11.31 24.37 16.59
CA SER A 427 -11.26 23.44 17.72
C SER A 427 -11.41 21.97 17.30
N TYR A 428 -10.83 21.06 18.09
CA TYR A 428 -10.99 19.61 17.97
C TYR A 428 -11.36 18.99 19.32
N ASP A 429 -12.26 18.00 19.29
CA ASP A 429 -12.61 17.21 20.47
C ASP A 429 -11.92 15.84 20.37
N VAL A 430 -11.19 15.46 21.41
CA VAL A 430 -10.36 14.24 21.45
C VAL A 430 -10.65 13.45 22.72
N LEU A 431 -10.55 12.13 22.65
CA LEU A 431 -10.61 11.26 23.81
C LEU A 431 -9.25 11.10 24.48
N LEU A 432 -9.26 11.11 25.82
CA LEU A 432 -8.08 10.87 26.64
C LEU A 432 -7.40 9.55 26.25
N GLY A 433 -6.08 9.59 26.03
CA GLY A 433 -5.27 8.44 25.66
C GLY A 433 -5.01 8.31 24.15
N ASN A 434 -5.79 9.01 23.32
CA ASN A 434 -5.61 8.97 21.87
C ASN A 434 -4.44 9.85 21.42
N ASP A 435 -3.77 9.39 20.37
CA ASP A 435 -2.91 10.24 19.56
C ASP A 435 -3.78 11.24 18.80
N ILE A 436 -3.29 12.48 18.68
CA ILE A 436 -4.01 13.57 18.04
C ILE A 436 -3.38 13.81 16.68
N PHE A 437 -4.16 13.60 15.63
CA PHE A 437 -3.77 13.98 14.27
C PHE A 437 -4.38 15.33 13.92
N LEU A 438 -3.53 16.37 13.88
CA LEU A 438 -3.93 17.71 13.46
C LEU A 438 -3.17 18.08 12.20
N PRO A 439 -3.79 18.01 11.02
CA PRO A 439 -3.16 18.53 9.83
C PRO A 439 -3.03 20.05 9.97
N VAL A 440 -1.82 20.57 9.77
CA VAL A 440 -1.54 22.00 9.65
C VAL A 440 -1.45 22.32 8.17
N ARG A 441 -2.24 23.27 7.67
CA ARG A 441 -2.02 23.83 6.32
C ARG A 441 -0.66 24.53 6.34
N ASN A 442 0.26 24.03 5.52
CA ASN A 442 1.59 24.58 5.33
C ASN A 442 2.11 24.20 3.93
N TYR A 443 3.18 24.86 3.46
CA TYR A 443 3.85 24.49 2.22
C TYR A 443 4.83 23.33 2.42
N VAL A 444 5.16 22.65 1.32
CA VAL A 444 6.05 21.49 1.30
C VAL A 444 7.46 21.90 1.76
N GLY A 445 7.99 21.25 2.80
CA GLY A 445 9.33 21.47 3.34
C GLY A 445 9.42 22.42 4.54
N ALA A 446 8.33 23.11 4.88
CA ALA A 446 8.26 24.00 6.02
C ALA A 446 8.25 23.22 7.35
N ARG A 447 9.30 23.40 8.17
CA ARG A 447 9.32 22.86 9.53
C ARG A 447 8.59 23.83 10.46
N TYR A 448 7.54 23.34 11.10
CA TYR A 448 6.88 24.06 12.18
C TYR A 448 7.13 23.35 13.51
N THR A 449 7.10 24.13 14.59
CA THR A 449 7.14 23.62 15.95
C THR A 449 5.73 23.69 16.54
N LEU A 450 5.34 22.65 17.26
CA LEU A 450 4.09 22.62 18.01
C LEU A 450 4.39 22.87 19.48
N THR A 451 3.55 23.68 20.12
CA THR A 451 3.55 23.86 21.56
C THR A 451 2.14 23.73 22.09
N SER A 452 2.01 23.25 23.32
CA SER A 452 0.74 23.16 24.03
C SER A 452 0.73 24.15 25.17
N SER A 453 -0.36 24.91 25.31
CA SER A 453 -0.58 25.80 26.46
C SER A 453 -0.75 25.02 27.76
N ASP A 454 -1.12 23.74 27.69
CA ASP A 454 -1.24 22.85 28.82
C ASP A 454 -0.78 21.42 28.45
N PRO A 455 0.53 21.13 28.64
CA PRO A 455 1.10 19.80 28.42
C PRO A 455 0.49 18.70 29.29
N SER A 456 -0.21 19.06 30.38
CA SER A 456 -0.92 18.07 31.20
C SER A 456 -2.26 17.62 30.59
N VAL A 457 -2.74 18.32 29.55
CA VAL A 457 -3.95 17.99 28.79
C VAL A 457 -3.57 17.45 27.40
N VAL A 458 -2.70 18.16 26.67
CA VAL A 458 -2.13 17.69 25.38
C VAL A 458 -0.61 17.77 25.44
N GLU A 459 0.06 16.62 25.39
CA GLU A 459 1.51 16.52 25.32
C GLU A 459 2.00 16.69 23.87
N VAL A 460 3.14 17.38 23.69
CA VAL A 460 3.85 17.47 22.41
C VAL A 460 5.18 16.73 22.54
N GLY A 461 5.32 15.61 21.84
CA GLY A 461 6.54 14.80 21.82
C GLY A 461 7.67 15.45 21.04
N ALA A 462 8.89 14.91 21.18
CA ALA A 462 10.10 15.45 20.56
C ALA A 462 10.08 15.49 19.01
N SER A 463 9.24 14.66 18.38
CA SER A 463 9.01 14.65 16.93
C SER A 463 7.84 15.53 16.47
N GLY A 464 7.16 16.22 17.40
CA GLY A 464 5.92 16.95 17.13
C GLY A 464 4.64 16.10 17.23
N ALA A 465 4.75 14.81 17.57
CA ALA A 465 3.59 13.96 17.84
C ALA A 465 2.77 14.49 19.02
N LEU A 466 1.45 14.53 18.87
CA LEU A 466 0.53 15.08 19.87
C LEU A 466 -0.24 13.96 20.56
N LYS A 467 -0.35 14.01 21.88
CA LYS A 467 -1.09 13.01 22.66
C LYS A 467 -2.03 13.66 23.66
N ALA A 468 -3.27 13.17 23.71
CA ALA A 468 -4.23 13.57 24.74
C ALA A 468 -3.89 12.84 26.06
N VAL A 469 -3.33 13.56 27.04
CA VAL A 469 -2.79 12.98 28.29
C VAL A 469 -3.55 13.38 29.55
N GLY A 470 -4.43 14.39 29.47
CA GLY A 470 -5.30 14.76 30.58
C GLY A 470 -6.60 15.42 30.11
N VAL A 471 -7.61 15.38 30.96
CA VAL A 471 -8.94 15.92 30.65
C VAL A 471 -8.92 17.44 30.81
N GLY A 472 -9.43 18.17 29.83
CA GLY A 472 -9.42 19.62 29.85
C GLY A 472 -9.41 20.21 28.45
N SER A 473 -8.98 21.47 28.33
CA SER A 473 -8.80 22.14 27.04
C SER A 473 -7.40 22.72 26.98
N ALA A 474 -6.66 22.38 25.93
CA ALA A 474 -5.34 22.94 25.64
C ALA A 474 -5.35 23.68 24.30
N LYS A 475 -4.68 24.83 24.24
CA LYS A 475 -4.44 25.54 22.99
C LYS A 475 -3.13 25.05 22.41
N LEU A 476 -3.17 24.55 21.19
CA LEU A 476 -1.97 24.20 20.43
C LEU A 476 -1.58 25.34 19.52
N THR A 477 -0.30 25.68 19.54
CA THR A 477 0.29 26.74 18.72
C THR A 477 1.32 26.13 17.79
N ALA A 478 1.10 26.29 16.48
CA ALA A 478 2.06 25.96 15.44
C ALA A 478 2.83 27.21 15.05
N THR A 479 4.16 27.14 15.10
CA THR A 479 5.04 28.27 14.77
C THR A 479 6.03 27.87 13.69
N VAL A 480 6.07 28.66 12.61
CA VAL A 480 7.14 28.63 11.61
C VAL A 480 7.99 29.88 11.79
N SER A 481 9.31 29.70 11.88
CA SER A 481 10.27 30.79 11.84
C SER A 481 11.09 30.67 10.57
N ASP A 482 10.84 31.59 9.63
CA ASP A 482 11.51 31.61 8.33
C ASP A 482 12.23 32.96 8.15
N GLU A 483 13.50 32.91 7.77
CA GLU A 483 14.35 34.10 7.60
C GLU A 483 13.95 34.99 6.41
N LEU A 484 13.22 34.43 5.43
CA LEU A 484 12.79 35.11 4.21
C LEU A 484 11.36 35.66 4.30
N TYR A 485 10.46 34.98 5.02
CA TYR A 485 9.02 35.30 5.03
C TYR A 485 8.47 35.73 6.39
N GLY A 486 9.27 35.67 7.47
CA GLY A 486 8.88 36.07 8.81
C GLY A 486 8.38 34.92 9.68
N ASN A 487 7.88 35.26 10.87
CA ASN A 487 7.36 34.26 11.82
C ASN A 487 5.84 34.13 11.65
N PHE A 488 5.37 32.95 11.28
CA PHE A 488 3.94 32.64 11.20
C PHE A 488 3.51 31.83 12.42
N VAL A 489 2.36 32.19 12.99
CA VAL A 489 1.81 31.55 14.19
C VAL A 489 0.34 31.25 13.93
N ALA A 490 -0.03 29.98 14.10
CA ALA A 490 -1.41 29.53 14.04
C ALA A 490 -1.78 28.83 15.34
N GLU A 491 -3.06 28.89 15.70
CA GLU A 491 -3.54 28.32 16.96
C GLU A 491 -4.84 27.55 16.79
N VAL A 492 -5.00 26.48 17.58
CA VAL A 492 -6.23 25.68 17.63
C VAL A 492 -6.50 25.23 19.06
N THR A 493 -7.77 25.08 19.41
CA THR A 493 -8.16 24.55 20.73
C THR A 493 -8.41 23.05 20.65
N VAL A 494 -7.81 22.25 21.53
CA VAL A 494 -8.11 20.82 21.67
C VAL A 494 -8.80 20.59 23.00
N ASN A 495 -10.05 20.12 22.95
CA ASN A 495 -10.79 19.69 24.12
C ASN A 495 -10.59 18.18 24.30
N VAL A 496 -9.89 17.79 25.37
CA VAL A 496 -9.72 16.39 25.74
C VAL A 496 -10.78 16.00 26.75
N THR A 497 -11.59 15.02 26.40
CA THR A 497 -12.64 14.47 27.25
C THR A 497 -12.32 13.03 27.60
N GLN A 498 -12.80 12.53 28.74
CA GLN A 498 -12.78 11.08 28.96
C GLN A 498 -13.83 10.40 28.06
N PRO A 499 -13.55 9.20 27.53
CA PRO A 499 -14.56 8.41 26.83
C PRO A 499 -15.82 8.24 27.68
N SER A 500 -16.97 8.63 27.15
CA SER A 500 -18.26 8.38 27.79
C SER A 500 -18.87 7.08 27.26
N ALA A 501 -18.98 6.10 28.17
CA ALA A 501 -19.73 4.83 28.12
C ALA A 501 -19.31 3.76 27.09
N PHE A 502 -18.85 2.62 27.64
CA PHE A 502 -18.82 1.33 26.98
C PHE A 502 -20.18 0.62 27.15
N GLN A 503 -20.68 -0.02 26.11
CA GLN A 503 -21.85 -0.89 26.14
C GLN A 503 -21.43 -2.35 26.08
N THR A 504 -21.99 -3.19 26.95
CA THR A 504 -21.85 -4.65 26.86
C THR A 504 -22.48 -5.15 25.55
N VAL A 505 -21.69 -5.75 24.67
CA VAL A 505 -22.13 -6.35 23.41
C VAL A 505 -22.26 -7.86 23.49
N MET A 506 -21.47 -8.52 24.35
CA MET A 506 -21.60 -9.94 24.65
C MET A 506 -21.33 -10.18 26.14
N LYS A 507 -22.01 -11.15 26.74
CA LYS A 507 -21.79 -11.53 28.13
C LYS A 507 -22.10 -13.00 28.37
N TRP A 508 -21.14 -13.71 28.95
CA TRP A 508 -21.27 -15.05 29.46
C TRP A 508 -21.11 -15.00 30.99
N ASP A 509 -22.16 -15.34 31.71
CA ASP A 509 -22.18 -15.38 33.16
C ASP A 509 -22.33 -16.83 33.62
N PHE A 510 -21.26 -17.40 34.15
CA PHE A 510 -21.23 -18.77 34.66
C PHE A 510 -21.56 -18.83 36.15
N SER A 511 -21.88 -17.71 36.83
CA SER A 511 -22.20 -17.71 38.26
C SER A 511 -23.44 -18.53 38.59
N THR A 512 -24.32 -18.75 37.61
CA THR A 512 -25.46 -19.66 37.71
C THR A 512 -25.67 -20.41 36.40
N PHE A 513 -26.15 -21.64 36.49
CA PHE A 513 -26.63 -22.42 35.34
C PHE A 513 -28.12 -22.68 35.49
N SER A 514 -28.86 -22.53 34.39
CA SER A 514 -30.30 -22.72 34.29
C SER A 514 -30.71 -24.15 34.67
N SER A 515 -31.96 -24.31 35.08
CA SER A 515 -32.54 -25.62 35.36
C SER A 515 -32.54 -26.52 34.13
N ALA A 516 -32.68 -25.95 32.93
CA ALA A 516 -32.61 -26.67 31.66
C ALA A 516 -31.21 -27.24 31.43
N THR A 517 -30.16 -26.41 31.55
CA THR A 517 -28.76 -26.87 31.45
C THR A 517 -28.46 -27.96 32.47
N LYS A 518 -28.88 -27.79 33.73
CA LYS A 518 -28.69 -28.81 34.79
C LYS A 518 -29.40 -30.13 34.47
N SER A 519 -30.64 -30.07 33.97
CA SER A 519 -31.40 -31.26 33.56
C SER A 519 -30.70 -31.99 32.41
N ASN A 520 -30.27 -31.26 31.38
CA ASN A 520 -29.58 -31.83 30.23
C ASN A 520 -28.23 -32.46 30.62
N LEU A 521 -27.45 -31.80 31.47
CA LEU A 521 -26.19 -32.34 32.00
C LEU A 521 -26.39 -33.62 32.81
N SER A 522 -27.47 -33.71 33.60
CA SER A 522 -27.79 -34.91 34.38
C SER A 522 -28.29 -36.08 33.52
N ALA A 523 -28.93 -35.79 32.39
CA ALA A 523 -29.44 -36.79 31.45
C ALA A 523 -28.36 -37.33 30.51
N ASP A 524 -27.28 -36.59 30.29
CA ASP A 524 -26.23 -36.92 29.33
C ASP A 524 -24.98 -37.53 29.99
N ALA A 525 -25.12 -38.76 30.47
CA ALA A 525 -24.02 -39.53 31.05
C ALA A 525 -22.94 -39.94 30.02
N ALA A 526 -23.19 -39.76 28.71
CA ALA A 526 -22.23 -40.07 27.67
C ALA A 526 -21.16 -38.98 27.54
N LEU A 527 -21.57 -37.71 27.67
CA LEU A 527 -20.65 -36.57 27.61
C LEU A 527 -20.20 -36.07 28.99
N TRP A 528 -20.97 -36.33 30.04
CA TRP A 528 -20.75 -35.75 31.37
C TRP A 528 -20.77 -36.77 32.50
N THR A 529 -19.76 -36.70 33.37
CA THR A 529 -19.68 -37.46 34.63
C THR A 529 -19.99 -36.54 35.81
N SER A 530 -21.01 -36.87 36.60
CA SER A 530 -21.40 -36.09 37.78
C SER A 530 -20.74 -36.59 39.07
N ASP A 531 -20.33 -35.66 39.94
CA ASP A 531 -19.92 -35.95 41.32
C ASP A 531 -20.93 -35.43 42.37
N GLY A 532 -22.13 -35.02 41.91
CA GLY A 532 -23.15 -34.37 42.73
C GLY A 532 -22.96 -32.86 42.92
N SER A 533 -21.76 -32.33 42.65
CA SER A 533 -21.42 -30.90 42.78
C SER A 533 -20.98 -30.26 41.45
N SER A 534 -20.54 -31.07 40.50
CA SER A 534 -20.06 -30.67 39.18
C SER A 534 -20.36 -31.74 38.13
N TYR A 535 -20.29 -31.34 36.86
CA TYR A 535 -20.35 -32.19 35.69
C TYR A 535 -19.02 -32.08 34.94
N THR A 536 -18.32 -33.20 34.81
CA THR A 536 -16.97 -33.27 34.22
C THR A 536 -17.03 -33.88 32.83
N ASN A 537 -16.32 -33.31 31.85
CA ASN A 537 -16.32 -33.83 30.48
C ASN A 537 -15.74 -35.26 30.41
N ALA A 538 -16.48 -36.19 29.82
CA ALA A 538 -16.04 -37.59 29.68
C ALA A 538 -14.95 -37.76 28.60
N SER A 539 -15.07 -37.00 27.50
CA SER A 539 -14.16 -37.06 26.34
C SER A 539 -13.42 -35.74 26.13
N ALA A 540 -12.32 -35.79 25.37
CA ALA A 540 -11.59 -34.58 24.99
C ALA A 540 -12.44 -33.69 24.06
N LEU A 541 -12.29 -32.38 24.23
CA LEU A 541 -12.92 -31.32 23.45
C LEU A 541 -11.85 -30.67 22.57
N ASN A 542 -12.16 -30.37 21.32
CA ASN A 542 -11.23 -29.77 20.37
C ASN A 542 -11.92 -28.66 19.57
N GLY A 543 -11.96 -27.44 20.13
CA GLY A 543 -12.59 -26.28 19.50
C GLY A 543 -14.09 -26.47 19.26
N VAL A 544 -14.79 -27.12 20.19
CA VAL A 544 -16.22 -27.42 20.07
C VAL A 544 -17.05 -26.63 21.07
N GLU A 545 -18.29 -26.30 20.68
CA GLU A 545 -19.28 -25.76 21.62
C GLU A 545 -19.70 -26.84 22.63
N LEU A 546 -20.06 -26.41 23.83
CA LEU A 546 -20.53 -27.34 24.86
C LEU A 546 -21.99 -27.72 24.60
N THR A 547 -22.24 -29.02 24.58
CA THR A 547 -23.59 -29.58 24.44
C THR A 547 -23.87 -30.59 25.55
N ALA A 548 -25.16 -30.75 25.86
CA ALA A 548 -25.66 -31.80 26.73
C ALA A 548 -27.04 -32.23 26.24
N ASN A 549 -27.27 -33.53 26.15
CA ASN A 549 -28.52 -34.14 25.70
C ASN A 549 -28.99 -33.59 24.32
N GLY A 550 -28.02 -33.39 23.41
CA GLY A 550 -28.27 -32.87 22.06
C GLY A 550 -28.55 -31.37 21.96
N ALA A 551 -28.49 -30.61 23.05
CA ALA A 551 -28.70 -29.16 23.07
C ALA A 551 -27.43 -28.40 23.48
N ALA A 552 -27.23 -27.21 22.94
CA ALA A 552 -26.16 -26.31 23.38
C ALA A 552 -26.37 -25.85 24.83
N ILE A 553 -25.28 -25.68 25.57
CA ILE A 553 -25.32 -25.06 26.90
C ILE A 553 -25.47 -23.56 26.72
N ALA A 554 -26.68 -23.04 26.94
CA ALA A 554 -27.03 -21.64 26.66
C ALA A 554 -26.11 -20.63 27.33
N GLU A 555 -25.64 -20.89 28.56
CA GLU A 555 -24.74 -20.00 29.29
C GLU A 555 -23.34 -19.90 28.65
N ALA A 556 -22.99 -20.81 27.73
CA ALA A 556 -21.72 -20.87 27.02
C ALA A 556 -21.89 -20.79 25.49
N GLU A 557 -23.07 -20.39 24.99
CA GLU A 557 -23.38 -20.32 23.56
C GLU A 557 -22.40 -19.41 22.81
N GLY A 558 -21.94 -19.85 21.63
CA GLY A 558 -20.95 -19.13 20.82
C GLY A 558 -19.50 -19.27 21.30
N LEU A 559 -19.25 -19.83 22.49
CA LEU A 559 -17.90 -20.15 22.95
C LEU A 559 -17.51 -21.55 22.51
N THR A 560 -16.28 -21.71 22.03
CA THR A 560 -15.69 -23.02 21.77
C THR A 560 -14.63 -23.37 22.79
N PHE A 561 -14.54 -24.65 23.13
CA PHE A 561 -13.66 -25.16 24.18
C PHE A 561 -12.73 -26.24 23.65
N THR A 562 -11.46 -26.15 24.06
CA THR A 562 -10.47 -27.20 23.88
C THR A 562 -10.01 -27.67 25.26
N SER A 563 -10.16 -28.96 25.56
CA SER A 563 -9.71 -29.53 26.83
C SER A 563 -9.53 -31.05 26.72
N ALA A 564 -8.62 -31.61 27.50
CA ALA A 564 -8.50 -33.07 27.57
C ALA A 564 -9.71 -33.69 28.32
N ALA A 565 -9.90 -34.99 28.17
CA ALA A 565 -10.88 -35.73 28.97
C ALA A 565 -10.68 -35.48 30.46
N SER A 566 -11.78 -35.26 31.18
CA SER A 566 -11.81 -34.98 32.61
C SER A 566 -11.06 -33.72 33.07
N LYS A 567 -10.90 -32.71 32.19
CA LYS A 567 -10.21 -31.45 32.49
C LYS A 567 -11.09 -30.20 32.38
N LEU A 568 -12.33 -30.32 31.92
CA LEU A 568 -13.35 -29.27 32.00
C LEU A 568 -14.45 -29.72 32.96
N GLN A 569 -14.81 -28.87 33.92
CA GLN A 569 -15.90 -29.13 34.87
C GLN A 569 -16.86 -27.95 34.92
N ILE A 570 -18.17 -28.23 34.88
CA ILE A 570 -19.24 -27.26 35.10
C ILE A 570 -19.76 -27.44 36.52
N TYR A 571 -19.60 -26.44 37.39
CA TYR A 571 -20.08 -26.51 38.77
C TYR A 571 -21.55 -26.11 38.86
N SER A 572 -22.36 -26.91 39.55
CA SER A 572 -23.81 -26.66 39.68
C SER A 572 -24.13 -25.37 40.44
N GLY A 573 -23.24 -24.96 41.35
CA GLY A 573 -23.27 -23.70 42.10
C GLY A 573 -22.55 -22.53 41.42
N GLY A 574 -22.16 -22.67 40.15
CA GLY A 574 -21.55 -21.62 39.33
C GLY A 574 -20.04 -21.74 39.19
N ARG A 575 -19.55 -21.36 37.99
CA ARG A 575 -18.21 -21.41 37.39
C ARG A 575 -17.92 -22.63 36.50
N ILE A 576 -17.09 -22.40 35.49
CA ILE A 576 -16.44 -23.45 34.69
C ILE A 576 -15.00 -23.59 35.19
N ARG A 577 -14.55 -24.82 35.46
CA ARG A 577 -13.15 -25.09 35.77
C ARG A 577 -12.46 -25.70 34.56
N LEU A 578 -11.32 -25.12 34.20
CA LEU A 578 -10.38 -25.71 33.26
C LEU A 578 -9.15 -26.16 34.06
N ASN A 579 -8.96 -27.47 34.21
CA ASN A 579 -8.01 -28.07 35.16
C ASN A 579 -6.72 -28.58 34.50
N LYS A 580 -6.37 -28.07 33.32
CA LYS A 580 -5.13 -28.40 32.61
C LYS A 580 -4.62 -27.20 31.84
N GLU A 581 -3.31 -26.97 31.94
CA GLU A 581 -2.59 -26.01 31.11
C GLU A 581 -2.81 -26.31 29.62
N GLY A 582 -3.00 -25.25 28.82
CA GLY A 582 -3.34 -25.35 27.40
C GLY A 582 -4.81 -25.70 27.12
N SER A 583 -5.69 -25.76 28.13
CA SER A 583 -7.14 -25.74 27.86
C SER A 583 -7.54 -24.35 27.36
N ILE A 584 -8.39 -24.26 26.34
CA ILE A 584 -8.70 -23.01 25.64
C ILE A 584 -10.20 -22.71 25.72
N ILE A 585 -10.54 -21.44 25.92
CA ILE A 585 -11.84 -20.86 25.60
C ILE A 585 -11.63 -19.90 24.43
N ALA A 586 -12.34 -20.07 23.32
CA ALA A 586 -12.31 -19.15 22.20
C ALA A 586 -13.65 -18.42 22.04
N LEU A 587 -13.54 -17.12 21.78
CA LEU A 587 -14.65 -16.20 21.54
C LEU A 587 -14.78 -15.96 20.02
N PRO A 588 -16.00 -15.85 19.49
CA PRO A 588 -16.23 -15.66 18.06
C PRO A 588 -15.91 -14.22 17.64
N GLU A 589 -15.38 -14.08 16.41
CA GLU A 589 -15.04 -12.85 15.67
C GLU A 589 -15.36 -11.50 16.36
N LEU A 590 -14.40 -10.99 17.13
CA LEU A 590 -14.51 -9.69 17.80
C LEU A 590 -13.89 -8.58 16.93
N GLN A 591 -14.28 -7.33 17.18
CA GLN A 591 -13.74 -6.16 16.47
C GLN A 591 -12.51 -5.63 17.21
N ARG A 592 -11.54 -5.08 16.49
CA ARG A 592 -10.44 -4.31 17.04
C ARG A 592 -10.99 -3.27 18.01
N ASP A 593 -10.30 -3.09 19.14
CA ASP A 593 -10.65 -2.17 20.22
C ASP A 593 -11.89 -2.58 21.05
N ASP A 594 -12.51 -3.75 20.81
CA ASP A 594 -13.44 -4.35 21.77
C ASP A 594 -12.71 -4.64 23.11
N LYS A 595 -13.36 -4.33 24.23
CA LYS A 595 -12.86 -4.66 25.58
C LYS A 595 -13.34 -6.05 25.98
N VAL A 596 -12.42 -6.94 26.33
CA VAL A 596 -12.74 -8.24 26.92
C VAL A 596 -12.42 -8.24 28.41
N LEU A 597 -13.47 -8.40 29.23
CA LEU A 597 -13.41 -8.56 30.67
C LEU A 597 -13.59 -10.04 31.02
N VAL A 598 -12.67 -10.62 31.79
CA VAL A 598 -12.78 -12.01 32.25
C VAL A 598 -12.71 -12.02 33.77
N THR A 599 -13.68 -12.66 34.44
CA THR A 599 -13.62 -12.89 35.88
C THR A 599 -13.20 -14.32 36.16
N TRP A 600 -12.07 -14.52 36.84
CA TRP A 600 -11.55 -15.85 37.16
C TRP A 600 -10.91 -15.93 38.54
N LYS A 601 -10.64 -17.15 39.01
CA LYS A 601 -9.91 -17.45 40.24
C LYS A 601 -8.96 -18.62 40.02
N SER A 602 -7.74 -18.55 40.56
CA SER A 602 -6.84 -19.71 40.58
C SER A 602 -7.45 -20.90 41.32
N ALA A 603 -7.31 -22.12 40.78
CA ALA A 603 -7.71 -23.33 41.49
C ALA A 603 -6.72 -23.76 42.59
N ASN A 604 -5.64 -23.01 42.79
CA ASN A 604 -4.69 -23.18 43.90
C ASN A 604 -4.47 -21.83 44.58
N SER A 605 -4.89 -21.70 45.84
CA SER A 605 -4.76 -20.47 46.63
C SER A 605 -3.32 -19.99 46.85
N SER A 606 -2.34 -20.87 46.64
CA SER A 606 -0.90 -20.58 46.80
C SER A 606 -0.16 -20.41 45.47
N ALA A 607 -0.83 -20.57 44.32
CA ALA A 607 -0.23 -20.42 42.99
C ALA A 607 -1.03 -19.44 42.14
N GLN A 608 -0.35 -18.42 41.61
CA GLN A 608 -0.96 -17.47 40.70
C GLN A 608 -1.08 -18.08 39.31
N ARG A 609 -2.26 -17.97 38.70
CA ARG A 609 -2.60 -18.56 37.41
C ARG A 609 -3.40 -17.57 36.57
N GLY A 610 -3.37 -17.72 35.25
CA GLY A 610 -4.05 -16.82 34.34
C GLY A 610 -4.14 -17.39 32.93
N PHE A 611 -4.20 -16.52 31.94
CA PHE A 611 -4.31 -16.92 30.55
C PHE A 611 -3.12 -16.46 29.73
N THR A 612 -2.66 -17.30 28.80
CA THR A 612 -2.02 -16.82 27.58
C THR A 612 -3.13 -16.50 26.58
N THR A 613 -2.98 -15.39 25.84
CA THR A 613 -4.04 -14.86 25.00
C THR A 613 -3.63 -14.82 23.53
N HIS A 614 -4.60 -14.99 22.64
CA HIS A 614 -4.47 -14.74 21.20
C HIS A 614 -5.40 -13.59 20.81
N ASN A 615 -4.90 -12.68 19.96
CA ASN A 615 -5.63 -11.52 19.46
C ASN A 615 -6.13 -10.57 20.57
N LEU A 616 -5.39 -10.48 21.68
CA LEU A 616 -5.68 -9.58 22.80
C LEU A 616 -4.41 -8.90 23.32
N SER A 617 -4.50 -7.62 23.68
CA SER A 617 -3.45 -6.88 24.39
C SER A 617 -3.44 -7.27 25.87
N VAL A 618 -2.26 -7.56 26.41
CA VAL A 618 -2.13 -8.28 27.70
C VAL A 618 -2.09 -7.31 28.89
N ALA A 619 -3.04 -6.38 28.98
CA ALA A 619 -2.99 -5.33 30.01
C ALA A 619 -3.21 -5.84 31.45
N SER A 620 -3.96 -6.94 31.68
CA SER A 620 -4.15 -7.47 33.05
C SER A 620 -4.63 -8.94 33.18
N MET A 621 -4.28 -9.84 32.26
CA MET A 621 -4.73 -11.25 32.31
C MET A 621 -3.89 -12.19 33.20
N LEU A 622 -3.05 -11.63 34.08
CA LEU A 622 -2.14 -12.38 34.95
C LEU A 622 -2.25 -12.00 36.45
N THR A 623 -2.43 -13.05 37.27
CA THR A 623 -2.06 -13.27 38.69
C THR A 623 -2.92 -12.75 39.88
N ASP A 624 -3.66 -13.68 40.53
CA ASP A 624 -3.92 -13.75 42.00
C ASP A 624 -4.39 -15.16 42.42
N GLY A 625 -4.29 -15.47 43.72
CA GLY A 625 -5.02 -16.57 44.36
C GLY A 625 -6.51 -16.25 44.65
N ASN A 626 -6.90 -14.97 44.63
CA ASN A 626 -8.29 -14.52 44.80
C ASN A 626 -9.03 -14.32 43.46
N GLN A 627 -10.36 -14.25 43.52
CA GLN A 627 -11.18 -13.95 42.33
C GLN A 627 -10.88 -12.53 41.85
N LYS A 628 -10.62 -12.37 40.55
CA LYS A 628 -10.33 -11.09 39.91
C LYS A 628 -11.07 -10.96 38.60
N THR A 629 -11.27 -9.72 38.17
CA THR A 629 -11.66 -9.39 36.81
C THR A 629 -10.44 -8.75 36.13
N GLY A 630 -9.96 -9.38 35.07
CA GLY A 630 -8.94 -8.81 34.19
C GLY A 630 -9.57 -8.28 32.93
N GLU A 631 -8.91 -7.30 32.34
CA GLU A 631 -9.27 -6.65 31.09
C GLU A 631 -8.16 -6.77 30.04
N ALA A 632 -8.59 -6.88 28.79
CA ALA A 632 -7.75 -6.95 27.61
C ALA A 632 -8.47 -6.33 26.42
N TRP A 633 -7.73 -5.89 25.40
CA TRP A 633 -8.29 -5.27 24.20
C TRP A 633 -8.01 -6.10 22.96
N VAL A 634 -8.99 -6.22 22.07
CA VAL A 634 -8.82 -6.91 20.80
C VAL A 634 -7.87 -6.12 19.90
N VAL A 635 -6.79 -6.76 19.42
CA VAL A 635 -5.72 -6.08 18.68
C VAL A 635 -5.97 -6.01 17.17
N ALA A 636 -6.80 -6.92 16.64
CA ALA A 636 -7.25 -6.96 15.25
C ALA A 636 -8.62 -7.64 15.16
N ASP A 637 -9.41 -7.31 14.13
CA ASP A 637 -10.67 -8.01 13.85
C ASP A 637 -10.43 -9.52 13.72
N GLY A 638 -11.23 -10.33 14.41
CA GLY A 638 -11.18 -11.79 14.31
C GLY A 638 -11.29 -12.53 15.64
N ALA A 639 -11.02 -13.84 15.60
CA ALA A 639 -11.22 -14.73 16.74
C ALA A 639 -10.23 -14.45 17.89
N VAL A 640 -10.74 -14.52 19.12
CA VAL A 640 -9.96 -14.34 20.36
C VAL A 640 -9.89 -15.67 21.11
N SER A 641 -8.74 -15.99 21.70
CA SER A 641 -8.65 -17.19 22.55
C SER A 641 -7.89 -16.95 23.86
N LEU A 642 -8.36 -17.64 24.89
CA LEU A 642 -7.86 -17.63 26.26
C LEU A 642 -7.37 -19.04 26.61
N ALA A 643 -6.05 -19.24 26.60
CA ALA A 643 -5.42 -20.52 26.93
C ALA A 643 -4.95 -20.51 28.39
N VAL A 644 -5.35 -21.51 29.18
CA VAL A 644 -4.99 -21.63 30.60
C VAL A 644 -3.48 -21.77 30.76
N SER A 645 -2.88 -20.95 31.63
CA SER A 645 -1.46 -20.93 31.96
C SER A 645 -1.23 -21.14 33.46
N GLY A 646 -0.22 -21.95 33.82
CA GLY A 646 0.18 -22.21 35.21
C GLY A 646 -0.69 -23.22 35.99
N GLY A 647 -1.64 -23.88 35.32
CA GLY A 647 -2.50 -24.93 35.88
C GLY A 647 -3.97 -24.52 36.06
N GLY A 648 -4.76 -25.30 36.79
CA GLY A 648 -6.22 -25.15 36.78
C GLY A 648 -6.78 -23.79 37.25
N ILE A 649 -7.83 -23.31 36.59
CA ILE A 649 -8.52 -22.02 36.84
C ILE A 649 -10.04 -22.24 36.88
N TYR A 650 -10.74 -21.43 37.69
CA TYR A 650 -12.19 -21.27 37.68
C TYR A 650 -12.56 -19.98 36.94
N VAL A 651 -13.36 -20.08 35.88
CA VAL A 651 -13.90 -18.94 35.11
C VAL A 651 -15.33 -18.68 35.56
N VAL A 652 -15.62 -17.45 35.97
CA VAL A 652 -16.89 -17.02 36.53
C VAL A 652 -17.71 -16.22 35.51
N SER A 653 -17.06 -15.33 34.75
CA SER A 653 -17.74 -14.60 33.67
C SER A 653 -16.76 -14.15 32.59
N ILE A 654 -17.29 -13.88 31.40
CA ILE A 654 -16.62 -13.22 30.29
C ILE A 654 -17.58 -12.15 29.77
N GLU A 655 -17.13 -10.92 29.58
CA GLU A 655 -17.94 -9.81 29.08
C GLU A 655 -17.17 -9.06 28.00
N VAL A 656 -17.80 -8.83 26.85
CA VAL A 656 -17.26 -7.99 25.77
C VAL A 656 -18.00 -6.67 25.79
N GLN A 657 -17.25 -5.58 25.88
CA GLN A 657 -17.81 -4.22 25.81
C GLN A 657 -17.27 -3.48 24.60
N ARG A 658 -18.16 -2.77 23.91
CA ARG A 658 -17.87 -1.92 22.76
C ARG A 658 -18.18 -0.47 23.08
N GLN A 659 -17.41 0.47 22.57
CA GLN A 659 -17.62 1.88 22.83
C GLN A 659 -18.98 2.37 22.28
N SER A 660 -19.83 2.97 23.14
CA SER A 660 -21.03 3.66 22.66
C SER A 660 -20.60 4.98 22.03
N GLY A 661 -20.94 5.21 20.75
CA GLY A 661 -20.39 6.34 20.00
C GLY A 661 -19.14 6.02 19.17
N ALA A 662 -18.77 4.74 19.04
CA ALA A 662 -18.13 4.26 17.81
C ALA A 662 -19.15 4.34 16.65
N SER A 663 -19.65 5.54 16.37
CA SER A 663 -19.72 5.97 14.99
C SER A 663 -18.29 5.88 14.54
N GLY A 664 -17.93 4.83 13.80
CA GLY A 664 -16.74 4.92 12.99
C GLY A 664 -16.86 6.26 12.28
N ILE A 665 -15.92 7.16 12.52
CA ILE A 665 -15.54 8.08 11.45
C ILE A 665 -14.78 7.20 10.47
N GLY A 666 -15.50 6.27 9.84
CA GLY A 666 -15.21 5.99 8.46
C GLY A 666 -15.42 7.32 7.77
N CYS A 667 -14.39 7.77 7.09
CA CYS A 667 -14.53 8.65 5.94
C CYS A 667 -15.90 8.39 5.28
N ILE A 668 -16.82 9.35 5.40
CA ILE A 668 -18.03 9.35 4.57
C ILE A 668 -17.53 9.74 3.18
N GLU A 669 -17.24 8.73 2.37
CA GLU A 669 -17.03 8.89 0.94
C GLU A 669 -18.40 9.18 0.31
N VAL A 670 -18.62 10.43 -0.09
CA VAL A 670 -19.75 10.78 -0.94
C VAL A 670 -19.31 10.45 -2.37
N VAL A 671 -19.59 9.23 -2.82
CA VAL A 671 -19.41 8.86 -4.22
C VAL A 671 -20.46 9.61 -5.04
N SER A 672 -20.05 10.59 -5.84
CA SER A 672 -20.87 11.02 -6.98
C SER A 672 -20.58 10.06 -8.13
N ASP A 673 -21.56 9.23 -8.49
CA ASP A 673 -21.42 8.24 -9.57
C ASP A 673 -21.54 8.85 -10.98
N GLY A 674 -21.16 10.12 -11.15
CA GLY A 674 -21.13 10.79 -12.45
C GLY A 674 -22.47 10.88 -13.18
N SER A 675 -23.59 10.48 -12.57
CA SER A 675 -24.91 10.53 -13.19
C SER A 675 -25.72 11.74 -12.72
N SER A 676 -26.43 12.38 -13.65
CA SER A 676 -27.23 13.57 -13.39
C SER A 676 -28.28 13.31 -12.32
N ALA A 677 -28.28 14.16 -11.28
CA ALA A 677 -29.35 14.41 -10.31
C ALA A 677 -30.27 13.23 -9.92
N ALA A 678 -30.09 12.82 -8.65
CA ALA A 678 -30.97 11.97 -7.84
C ALA A 678 -30.72 10.46 -7.94
N ASP A 679 -29.80 9.96 -7.11
CA ASP A 679 -30.08 8.88 -6.16
C ASP A 679 -28.87 8.71 -5.22
N TYR A 680 -29.06 8.91 -3.91
CA TYR A 680 -28.04 8.63 -2.90
C TYR A 680 -28.46 7.38 -2.12
N THR A 681 -27.53 6.46 -1.86
CA THR A 681 -27.75 5.27 -1.04
C THR A 681 -26.84 5.26 0.19
N LEU A 682 -27.39 4.90 1.35
CA LEU A 682 -26.65 4.67 2.60
C LEU A 682 -27.05 3.29 3.15
N ASP A 683 -26.07 2.43 3.42
CA ASP A 683 -26.26 1.04 3.89
C ASP A 683 -27.33 0.26 3.11
N GLY A 684 -27.29 0.36 1.77
CA GLY A 684 -28.21 -0.35 0.88
C GLY A 684 -29.65 0.17 0.87
N ARG A 685 -29.94 1.35 1.46
CA ARG A 685 -31.27 1.98 1.41
C ARG A 685 -31.26 3.23 0.51
N GLN A 686 -32.19 3.32 -0.44
CA GLN A 686 -32.37 4.50 -1.30
C GLN A 686 -32.92 5.71 -0.53
N LEU A 687 -32.26 6.86 -0.68
CA LEU A 687 -32.71 8.14 -0.15
C LEU A 687 -33.51 8.88 -1.23
N LYS A 688 -34.82 9.05 -1.02
CA LYS A 688 -35.70 9.75 -1.98
C LYS A 688 -35.33 11.23 -2.08
N SER A 689 -35.02 11.71 -3.29
CA SER A 689 -34.76 13.12 -3.55
C SER A 689 -36.05 13.96 -3.54
N GLY A 690 -36.12 14.95 -2.66
CA GLY A 690 -37.00 16.11 -2.84
C GLY A 690 -36.21 17.21 -3.57
N SER A 691 -36.79 17.77 -4.62
CA SER A 691 -36.17 18.75 -5.51
C SER A 691 -35.51 19.94 -4.76
N ALA A 692 -34.25 20.19 -5.15
CA ALA A 692 -33.31 21.24 -4.70
C ALA A 692 -32.67 21.02 -3.30
N THR A 693 -31.54 20.31 -3.27
CA THR A 693 -30.70 20.09 -2.09
C THR A 693 -29.46 21.00 -2.15
N ARG A 694 -29.16 21.78 -1.10
CA ARG A 694 -27.94 22.62 -1.00
C ARG A 694 -26.91 22.16 0.05
N GLY A 695 -27.15 21.07 0.78
CA GLY A 695 -26.12 20.46 1.62
C GLY A 695 -26.63 19.41 2.62
N LEU A 696 -25.68 18.65 3.21
CA LEU A 696 -25.89 17.66 4.26
C LEU A 696 -25.60 18.26 5.64
N ARG A 697 -26.40 17.93 6.68
CA ARG A 697 -26.07 18.29 8.06
C ARG A 697 -26.35 17.13 9.01
N VAL A 698 -25.42 16.89 9.94
CA VAL A 698 -25.56 15.87 10.99
C VAL A 698 -26.06 16.53 12.27
N ARG A 699 -27.17 16.03 12.83
CA ARG A 699 -27.68 16.50 14.13
C ARG A 699 -28.19 15.33 14.95
N GLY A 700 -27.60 15.11 16.13
CA GLY A 700 -28.04 14.08 17.07
C GLY A 700 -27.97 12.64 16.54
N GLY A 701 -26.93 12.29 15.77
CA GLY A 701 -26.75 10.93 15.25
C GLY A 701 -27.67 10.55 14.07
N ARG A 702 -28.37 11.51 13.46
CA ARG A 702 -29.09 11.32 12.19
C ARG A 702 -28.58 12.29 11.13
N VAL A 703 -28.45 11.77 9.91
CA VAL A 703 -28.19 12.56 8.69
C VAL A 703 -29.51 13.11 8.20
N VAL A 704 -29.60 14.42 8.02
CA VAL A 704 -30.81 15.09 7.50
C VAL A 704 -30.42 15.94 6.29
N LEU A 705 -31.17 15.80 5.20
CA LEU A 705 -31.08 16.67 4.02
C LEU A 705 -31.61 18.05 4.39
N VAL A 706 -30.81 19.10 4.22
CA VAL A 706 -31.20 20.48 4.54
C VAL A 706 -31.39 21.27 3.25
N LYS A 707 -32.47 22.06 3.21
CA LYS A 707 -32.84 22.90 2.08
C LYS A 707 -31.89 24.07 1.89
#